data_AF-A0A4S2VA88-F1
#
_entry.id   AF-A0A4S2VA88-F1
#
_cell.length_a   1.000
_cell.length_b   1.000
_cell.length_c   1.000
_cell.angle_alpha   90.00
_cell.angle_beta   90.00
_cell.angle_gamma   90.00
#
_symmetry.space_group_name_H-M   'P 1'
#
loop_
_entity.id
_entity.type
_entity.pdbx_description
1 polymer ?
#
loop_
_entity_poly.entity_id
_entity_poly.type
_entity_poly.pdbx_seq_one_letter_code
_entity_poly.pdbx_strand_id
1 'polypeptide(L)'
;MTVHHLPQPPSDEELYWYFGPQRRWVLIATSLAFVFTAATMFTFALRTPALWAFLAVLGLNVVALALSSVNSLRQRRLTRQSHEVLVRAWRPAALPGVDLYLPTCGEPPAVLDNAYRAVAAVDWPADALTVWVLDDADRPEVAALAARHGYRYVVRPDRGHLKKAGNLNHALTLSSGEFIAILDADFAPRPDFLRHLVPYLSDPAVGIVQSPQCFDTDGTMSCIQRAGRAYRECDTWRADTLERLGKQAKPRLVVVSSLNRYTADEKLLAEGWEKTLAPLRALGVPVVYVEDTPVPGADVPACVSGSPDSPADCAFGRADALRPDPPARRIASGALPGVRSVGVNEVLCPGEGPTCPAVLDRIPLYRDDAHLTNAAAAVLTNRLERLLTEAGALPAAAPAGKAVAAAGSAGAASTVGGADGWTRLLRDDFDGPAGSPPSAANWMHDVGTCYPGCPAPQWGTGEVETMTDSTDNVRLDGKGALEIVPTRKDGAGSSGRIEIRRSDFTPPPGGALRIEASIALPDVTGAGAAGYWPAFWTLEAPLRDGYTGWPGVGELDVMESVNGRDTVFGSMHCGVPDGGPCPEPVGLTSGPQPCPDYRTAFHPYAVEVDLTPGAEEVRRYLEGRVHRRVTADRMDSATWKRAVHHGLFLILNVAVGGKLPQADGADVGPKTQPGQPMRVDHVTVSARERRG
;
A
#
# COMPACT_ATOMS: atom_id res chain seq x y z
N MET A 1 -3.11 22.42 -11.65
CA MET A 1 -4.28 22.48 -12.54
C MET A 1 -3.93 21.72 -13.80
N THR A 2 -4.45 20.50 -13.94
CA THR A 2 -4.45 19.80 -15.23
C THR A 2 -5.49 20.50 -16.13
N VAL A 3 -5.17 20.66 -17.41
CA VAL A 3 -5.93 21.49 -18.39
C VAL A 3 -7.31 20.89 -18.75
N HIS A 4 -7.82 19.93 -17.97
CA HIS A 4 -9.02 19.16 -18.30
C HIS A 4 -10.28 19.58 -17.54
N HIS A 5 -10.18 20.44 -16.51
CA HIS A 5 -11.34 21.02 -15.83
C HIS A 5 -11.09 22.51 -15.57
N LEU A 6 -11.85 23.39 -16.22
CA LEU A 6 -11.80 24.84 -16.03
C LEU A 6 -13.00 25.27 -15.17
N PRO A 7 -12.81 26.19 -14.21
CA PRO A 7 -13.90 26.63 -13.31
C PRO A 7 -15.11 27.15 -14.07
N GLN A 8 -16.30 26.75 -13.65
CA GLN A 8 -17.57 27.22 -14.21
C GLN A 8 -18.25 28.23 -13.28
N PRO A 9 -19.08 29.14 -13.83
CA PRO A 9 -19.92 30.00 -13.00
C PRO A 9 -20.89 29.18 -12.15
N PRO A 10 -21.12 29.55 -10.88
CA PRO A 10 -22.13 28.90 -10.04
C PRO A 10 -23.52 28.93 -10.66
N SER A 11 -24.27 27.84 -10.53
CA SER A 11 -25.68 27.70 -10.93
C SER A 11 -26.62 28.54 -10.05
N ASP A 12 -27.90 28.59 -10.44
CA ASP A 12 -28.97 29.26 -9.67
C ASP A 12 -29.26 28.59 -8.33
N GLU A 13 -28.99 27.28 -8.22
CA GLU A 13 -29.10 26.57 -6.95
C GLU A 13 -27.94 26.94 -6.02
N GLU A 14 -26.73 26.97 -6.57
CA GLU A 14 -25.48 27.25 -5.85
C GLU A 14 -25.40 28.68 -5.32
N LEU A 15 -26.00 29.64 -6.02
CA LEU A 15 -26.07 31.04 -5.62
C LEU A 15 -26.56 31.23 -4.17
N TYR A 16 -27.51 30.41 -3.73
CA TYR A 16 -28.12 30.54 -2.41
C TYR A 16 -27.64 29.51 -1.39
N TRP A 17 -26.70 28.61 -1.75
CA TRP A 17 -26.18 27.57 -0.84
C TRP A 17 -25.62 28.15 0.46
N TYR A 18 -24.98 29.32 0.40
CA TYR A 18 -24.46 30.00 1.59
C TYR A 18 -25.56 30.35 2.59
N PHE A 19 -26.81 30.56 2.18
CA PHE A 19 -27.92 30.80 3.10
C PHE A 19 -28.50 29.54 3.73
N GLY A 20 -28.02 28.35 3.34
CA GLY A 20 -28.43 27.06 3.90
C GLY A 20 -28.01 26.84 5.37
N PRO A 21 -28.29 25.65 5.93
CA PRO A 21 -28.01 25.33 7.33
C PRO A 21 -26.53 25.50 7.69
N GLN A 22 -26.23 26.26 8.76
CA GLN A 22 -24.86 26.55 9.20
C GLN A 22 -24.09 25.37 9.82
N ARG A 23 -24.71 24.18 9.93
CA ARG A 23 -24.14 22.97 10.54
C ARG A 23 -23.37 23.29 11.85
N ARG A 24 -23.92 24.14 12.71
CA ARG A 24 -23.27 24.65 13.94
C ARG A 24 -22.85 23.54 14.91
N TRP A 25 -23.47 22.36 14.82
CA TRP A 25 -23.07 21.18 15.57
C TRP A 25 -21.63 20.76 15.28
N VAL A 26 -21.11 21.00 14.06
CA VAL A 26 -19.71 20.70 13.70
C VAL A 26 -18.78 21.54 14.57
N LEU A 27 -19.03 22.85 14.67
CA LEU A 27 -18.26 23.75 15.53
C LEU A 27 -18.32 23.30 16.99
N ILE A 28 -19.51 22.95 17.49
CA ILE A 28 -19.67 22.46 18.87
C ILE A 28 -18.87 21.17 19.09
N ALA A 29 -18.97 20.20 18.16
CA ALA A 29 -18.24 18.94 18.24
C ALA A 29 -16.72 19.15 18.18
N THR A 30 -16.23 20.02 17.28
CA THR A 30 -14.80 20.35 17.19
C THR A 30 -14.30 21.08 18.43
N SER A 31 -15.10 21.99 19.00
CA SER A 31 -14.75 22.69 20.24
C SER A 31 -14.71 21.74 21.43
N LEU A 32 -15.64 20.79 21.53
CA LEU A 32 -15.63 19.75 22.56
C LEU A 32 -14.39 18.84 22.41
N ALA A 33 -14.09 18.38 21.20
CA ALA A 33 -12.90 17.58 20.92
C ALA A 33 -11.62 18.33 21.32
N PHE A 34 -11.51 19.61 20.95
CA PHE A 34 -10.38 20.45 21.33
C PHE A 34 -10.26 20.62 22.84
N VAL A 35 -11.36 20.76 23.59
CA VAL A 35 -11.33 20.85 25.06
C VAL A 35 -10.70 19.60 25.67
N PHE A 36 -11.05 18.41 25.19
CA PHE A 36 -10.43 17.16 25.66
C PHE A 36 -8.94 17.11 25.32
N THR A 37 -8.57 17.43 24.08
CA THR A 37 -7.16 17.50 23.66
C THR A 37 -6.37 18.51 24.49
N ALA A 38 -6.92 19.71 24.72
CA ALA A 38 -6.30 20.75 25.52
C ALA A 38 -6.12 20.31 26.98
N ALA A 39 -7.10 19.62 27.57
CA ALA A 39 -6.99 19.07 28.92
C ALA A 39 -5.88 18.01 29.02
N THR A 40 -5.77 17.12 28.04
CA THR A 40 -4.67 16.14 27.96
C THR A 40 -3.32 16.82 27.80
N MET A 41 -3.19 17.81 26.89
CA MET A 41 -1.94 18.54 26.69
C MET A 41 -1.54 19.34 27.93
N PHE A 42 -2.50 19.95 28.62
CA PHE A 42 -2.29 20.69 29.85
C PHE A 42 -1.79 19.77 30.98
N THR A 43 -2.46 18.64 31.22
CA THR A 43 -2.05 17.68 32.26
C THR A 43 -0.69 17.05 31.96
N PHE A 44 -0.39 16.76 30.69
CA PHE A 44 0.92 16.28 30.25
C PHE A 44 2.02 17.31 30.51
N ALA A 45 1.80 18.57 30.13
CA ALA A 45 2.75 19.65 30.35
C ALA A 45 3.00 19.95 31.84
N LEU A 46 2.01 19.75 32.72
CA LEU A 46 2.20 19.90 34.17
C LEU A 46 3.09 18.80 34.79
N ARG A 47 3.16 17.61 34.19
CA ARG A 47 4.03 16.51 34.66
C ARG A 47 5.47 16.65 34.19
N THR A 48 5.75 17.50 33.20
CA THR A 48 7.08 17.63 32.59
C THR A 48 7.44 19.11 32.39
N PRO A 49 8.22 19.73 33.31
CA PRO A 49 8.53 21.16 33.28
C PRO A 49 9.16 21.68 31.98
N ALA A 50 9.89 20.82 31.26
CA ALA A 50 10.46 21.15 29.95
C ALA A 50 9.40 21.55 28.90
N LEU A 51 8.12 21.22 29.11
CA LEU A 51 7.03 21.49 28.18
C LEU A 51 6.25 22.77 28.49
N TRP A 52 6.60 23.52 29.53
CA TRP A 52 5.82 24.70 29.94
C TRP A 52 5.74 25.80 28.86
N ALA A 53 6.75 25.91 27.98
CA ALA A 53 6.71 26.84 26.86
C ALA A 53 5.51 26.58 25.92
N PHE A 54 5.07 25.31 25.79
CA PHE A 54 3.90 24.95 24.97
C PHE A 54 2.56 25.38 25.60
N LEU A 55 2.52 25.70 26.90
CA LEU A 55 1.33 26.24 27.54
C LEU A 55 0.95 27.63 26.99
N ALA A 56 1.93 28.44 26.58
CA ALA A 56 1.67 29.72 25.94
C ALA A 56 1.00 29.53 24.56
N VAL A 57 1.47 28.56 23.77
CA VAL A 57 0.88 28.19 22.48
C VAL A 57 -0.53 27.61 22.67
N LEU A 58 -0.72 26.75 23.68
CA LEU A 58 -2.04 26.22 24.03
C LEU A 58 -3.00 27.35 24.43
N GLY A 59 -2.55 28.31 25.24
CA GLY A 59 -3.34 29.49 25.62
C GLY A 59 -3.77 30.33 24.42
N LEU A 60 -2.86 30.58 23.47
CA LEU A 60 -3.19 31.27 22.21
C LEU A 60 -4.25 30.51 21.41
N ASN A 61 -4.16 29.18 21.32
CA ASN A 61 -5.15 28.36 20.63
C ASN A 61 -6.52 28.39 21.32
N VAL A 62 -6.57 28.39 22.66
CA VAL A 62 -7.81 28.55 23.42
C VAL A 62 -8.46 29.90 23.13
N VAL A 63 -7.67 30.99 23.14
CA VAL A 63 -8.17 32.33 22.80
C VAL A 63 -8.68 32.38 21.36
N ALA A 64 -7.93 31.82 20.41
CA ALA A 64 -8.34 31.75 19.00
C ALA A 64 -9.65 30.96 18.83
N LEU A 65 -9.80 29.82 19.51
CA LEU A 65 -11.03 29.03 19.51
C LEU A 65 -12.20 29.80 20.12
N ALA A 66 -11.98 30.51 21.23
CA ALA A 66 -13.02 31.31 21.88
C ALA A 66 -13.49 32.43 20.96
N LEU A 67 -12.57 33.19 20.35
CA LEU A 67 -12.90 34.24 19.40
C LEU A 67 -13.63 33.69 18.16
N SER A 68 -13.14 32.58 17.59
CA SER A 68 -13.77 31.91 16.46
C SER A 68 -15.18 31.41 16.80
N SER A 69 -15.37 30.85 17.99
CA SER A 69 -16.67 30.37 18.47
C SER A 69 -17.66 31.53 18.67
N VAL A 70 -17.22 32.63 19.29
CA VAL A 70 -18.05 33.83 19.47
C VAL A 70 -18.47 34.40 18.12
N ASN A 71 -17.56 34.43 17.13
CA ASN A 71 -17.89 34.93 15.80
C ASN A 71 -18.86 33.99 15.05
N SER A 72 -18.60 32.68 15.10
CA SER A 72 -19.31 31.68 14.30
C SER A 72 -20.69 31.29 14.85
N LEU A 73 -20.92 31.50 16.16
CA LEU A 73 -22.22 31.24 16.80
C LEU A 73 -23.20 32.42 16.72
N ARG A 74 -22.74 33.61 16.35
CA ARG A 74 -23.60 34.78 16.13
C ARG A 74 -24.65 34.48 15.05
N GLN A 75 -25.83 35.09 15.18
CA GLN A 75 -26.87 34.99 14.15
C GLN A 75 -26.39 35.68 12.87
N ARG A 76 -26.76 35.13 11.70
CA ARG A 76 -26.46 35.77 10.42
C ARG A 76 -27.16 37.13 10.38
N ARG A 77 -26.41 38.18 10.05
CA ARG A 77 -26.96 39.51 9.79
C ARG A 77 -27.76 39.56 8.50
N LEU A 78 -27.53 38.62 7.58
CA LEU A 78 -28.17 38.54 6.28
C LEU A 78 -28.91 37.21 6.12
N THR A 79 -30.18 37.29 5.73
CA THR A 79 -30.99 36.12 5.34
C THR A 79 -31.18 36.12 3.82
N ARG A 80 -31.56 34.95 3.27
CA ARG A 80 -31.91 34.84 1.85
C ARG A 80 -33.01 35.83 1.48
N GLN A 81 -34.06 35.92 2.31
CA GLN A 81 -35.18 36.83 2.07
C GLN A 81 -34.72 38.30 2.07
N SER A 82 -33.88 38.73 3.02
CA SER A 82 -33.39 40.11 3.04
C SER A 82 -32.51 40.43 1.83
N HIS A 83 -31.71 39.46 1.38
CA HIS A 83 -30.88 39.60 0.17
C HIS A 83 -31.74 39.71 -1.10
N GLU A 84 -32.69 38.80 -1.30
CA GLU A 84 -33.59 38.82 -2.46
C GLU A 84 -34.41 40.11 -2.52
N VAL A 85 -34.89 40.61 -1.38
CA VAL A 85 -35.61 41.89 -1.31
C VAL A 85 -34.70 43.05 -1.71
N LEU A 86 -33.47 43.10 -1.19
CA LEU A 86 -32.51 44.16 -1.53
C LEU A 86 -32.20 44.16 -3.04
N VAL A 87 -31.84 43.01 -3.61
CA VAL A 87 -31.48 42.89 -5.03
C VAL A 87 -32.67 43.24 -5.95
N ARG A 88 -33.88 42.84 -5.58
CA ARG A 88 -35.10 43.16 -6.37
C ARG A 88 -35.49 44.62 -6.27
N ALA A 89 -35.39 45.21 -5.07
CA ALA A 89 -35.77 46.59 -4.81
C ALA A 89 -34.75 47.59 -5.37
N TRP A 90 -33.49 47.18 -5.53
CA TRP A 90 -32.44 48.04 -6.04
C TRP A 90 -32.60 48.31 -7.53
N ARG A 91 -32.98 49.55 -7.82
CA ARG A 91 -33.26 50.09 -9.17
C ARG A 91 -32.75 51.53 -9.25
N PRO A 92 -31.43 51.74 -9.33
CA PRO A 92 -30.89 53.09 -9.45
C PRO A 92 -31.27 53.69 -10.82
N ALA A 93 -31.30 55.03 -10.91
CA ALA A 93 -31.61 55.72 -12.16
C ALA A 93 -30.55 55.48 -13.26
N ALA A 94 -29.29 55.30 -12.85
CA ALA A 94 -28.18 54.86 -13.68
C ALA A 94 -27.34 53.86 -12.89
N LEU A 95 -26.78 52.85 -13.56
CA LEU A 95 -25.88 51.91 -12.90
C LEU A 95 -24.50 52.57 -12.67
N PRO A 96 -23.89 52.37 -11.50
CA PRO A 96 -22.60 53.00 -11.16
C PRO A 96 -21.46 52.41 -12.00
N GLY A 97 -20.41 53.20 -12.21
CA GLY A 97 -19.21 52.75 -12.91
C GLY A 97 -18.42 51.74 -12.06
N VAL A 98 -18.05 50.60 -12.63
CA VAL A 98 -17.28 49.54 -11.98
C VAL A 98 -15.98 49.29 -12.74
N ASP A 99 -14.85 49.38 -12.05
CA ASP A 99 -13.56 48.89 -12.53
C ASP A 99 -13.32 47.46 -12.05
N LEU A 100 -13.22 46.51 -12.97
CA LEU A 100 -13.00 45.09 -12.67
C LEU A 100 -11.54 44.72 -12.90
N TYR A 101 -10.86 44.32 -11.83
CA TYR A 101 -9.45 43.95 -11.86
C TYR A 101 -9.24 42.44 -11.95
N LEU A 102 -8.38 42.04 -12.90
CA LEU A 102 -7.92 40.69 -13.16
C LEU A 102 -6.40 40.62 -12.98
N PRO A 103 -5.89 40.56 -11.75
CA PRO A 103 -4.47 40.41 -11.48
C PRO A 103 -3.97 39.02 -11.87
N THR A 104 -2.83 38.97 -12.54
CA THR A 104 -2.18 37.71 -12.98
C THR A 104 -0.67 37.81 -12.81
N CYS A 105 -0.06 36.69 -12.40
CA CYS A 105 1.38 36.55 -12.20
C CYS A 105 1.80 35.09 -12.46
N GLY A 106 1.79 34.69 -13.73
CA GLY A 106 2.27 33.38 -14.18
C GLY A 106 1.20 32.31 -14.40
N GLU A 107 -0.09 32.63 -14.28
CA GLU A 107 -1.17 31.67 -14.57
C GLU A 107 -1.23 31.31 -16.08
N PRO A 108 -1.57 30.06 -16.45
CA PRO A 108 -1.61 29.65 -17.86
C PRO A 108 -2.63 30.43 -18.70
N PRO A 109 -2.35 30.73 -19.98
CA PRO A 109 -3.27 31.47 -20.85
C PRO A 109 -4.66 30.86 -20.98
N ALA A 110 -4.79 29.52 -20.91
CA ALA A 110 -6.08 28.84 -20.96
C ALA A 110 -6.97 29.13 -19.74
N VAL A 111 -6.36 29.28 -18.55
CA VAL A 111 -7.08 29.63 -17.31
C VAL A 111 -7.54 31.09 -17.39
N LEU A 112 -6.66 31.97 -17.84
CA LEU A 112 -6.98 33.39 -18.04
C LEU A 112 -8.10 33.56 -19.07
N ASP A 113 -8.03 32.87 -20.21
CA ASP A 113 -9.06 32.96 -21.25
C ASP A 113 -10.44 32.49 -20.75
N ASN A 114 -10.48 31.49 -19.87
CA ASN A 114 -11.73 31.05 -19.23
C ASN A 114 -12.33 32.15 -18.34
N ALA A 115 -11.53 32.74 -17.45
CA ALA A 115 -11.96 33.85 -16.61
C ALA A 115 -12.42 35.05 -17.46
N TYR A 116 -11.70 35.35 -18.55
CA TYR A 116 -12.01 36.48 -19.42
C TYR A 116 -13.33 36.25 -20.16
N ARG A 117 -13.58 35.04 -20.67
CA ARG A 117 -14.88 34.68 -21.27
C ARG A 117 -16.04 34.83 -20.28
N ALA A 118 -15.84 34.41 -19.03
CA ALA A 118 -16.88 34.56 -18.00
C ALA A 118 -17.12 36.03 -17.63
N VAL A 119 -16.07 36.85 -17.56
CA VAL A 119 -16.18 38.31 -17.35
C VAL A 119 -16.87 39.00 -18.53
N ALA A 120 -16.62 38.55 -19.77
CA ALA A 120 -17.30 39.09 -20.96
C ALA A 120 -18.83 38.87 -20.93
N ALA A 121 -19.30 37.88 -20.17
CA ALA A 121 -20.73 37.58 -20.01
C ALA A 121 -21.40 38.38 -18.88
N VAL A 122 -20.68 39.23 -18.16
CA VAL A 122 -21.22 40.02 -17.04
C VAL A 122 -22.29 40.99 -17.54
N ASP A 123 -23.48 40.92 -16.93
CA ASP A 123 -24.63 41.77 -17.19
C ASP A 123 -24.46 43.13 -16.49
N TRP A 124 -23.64 43.98 -17.12
CA TRP A 124 -23.43 45.37 -16.77
C TRP A 124 -23.28 46.23 -18.03
N PRO A 125 -23.71 47.51 -18.03
CA PRO A 125 -23.54 48.38 -19.18
C PRO A 125 -22.06 48.54 -19.55
N ALA A 126 -21.74 48.45 -20.84
CA ALA A 126 -20.38 48.49 -21.34
C ALA A 126 -19.69 49.85 -21.11
N ASP A 127 -20.46 50.93 -21.03
CA ASP A 127 -19.99 52.27 -20.66
C ASP A 127 -19.76 52.44 -19.15
N ALA A 128 -20.30 51.53 -18.34
CA ALA A 128 -20.18 51.51 -16.88
C ALA A 128 -19.31 50.36 -16.35
N LEU A 129 -18.70 49.53 -17.20
CA LEU A 129 -17.79 48.45 -16.81
C LEU A 129 -16.47 48.58 -17.56
N THR A 130 -15.37 48.78 -16.84
CA THR A 130 -14.03 48.77 -17.41
C THR A 130 -13.22 47.62 -16.81
N VAL A 131 -12.67 46.75 -17.65
CA VAL A 131 -11.90 45.57 -17.23
C VAL A 131 -10.40 45.82 -17.39
N TRP A 132 -9.65 45.58 -16.32
CA TRP A 132 -8.20 45.75 -16.26
C TRP A 132 -7.50 44.42 -16.01
N VAL A 133 -6.63 44.03 -16.92
CA VAL A 133 -5.73 42.89 -16.76
C VAL A 133 -4.40 43.40 -16.21
N LEU A 134 -4.09 43.02 -14.97
CA LEU A 134 -2.92 43.50 -14.23
C LEU A 134 -1.85 42.40 -14.23
N ASP A 135 -0.97 42.38 -15.23
CA ASP A 135 -0.01 41.30 -15.42
C ASP A 135 1.36 41.65 -14.82
N ASP A 136 1.64 41.10 -13.64
CA ASP A 136 2.89 41.33 -12.92
C ASP A 136 4.08 40.58 -13.55
N ALA A 137 3.81 39.69 -14.51
CA ALA A 137 4.83 38.90 -15.22
C ALA A 137 5.16 39.45 -16.62
N ASP A 138 4.48 40.49 -17.11
CA ASP A 138 4.77 41.18 -18.39
C ASP A 138 4.84 40.21 -19.59
N ARG A 139 3.77 39.46 -19.79
CA ARG A 139 3.70 38.39 -20.80
C ARG A 139 2.99 38.87 -22.07
N PRO A 140 3.68 38.89 -23.23
CA PRO A 140 3.09 39.30 -24.50
C PRO A 140 1.84 38.52 -24.89
N GLU A 141 1.80 37.22 -24.57
CA GLU A 141 0.64 36.37 -24.83
C GLU A 141 -0.59 36.76 -24.01
N VAL A 142 -0.40 37.30 -22.80
CA VAL A 142 -1.49 37.80 -21.95
C VAL A 142 -1.96 39.16 -22.46
N ALA A 143 -1.05 40.02 -22.91
CA ALA A 143 -1.41 41.29 -23.56
C ALA A 143 -2.27 41.05 -24.82
N ALA A 144 -1.86 40.10 -25.66
CA ALA A 144 -2.63 39.70 -26.85
C ALA A 144 -3.99 39.09 -26.47
N LEU A 145 -4.06 38.32 -25.39
CA LEU A 145 -5.31 37.76 -24.89
C LEU A 145 -6.26 38.84 -24.35
N ALA A 146 -5.76 39.79 -23.57
CA ALA A 146 -6.53 40.93 -23.08
C ALA A 146 -7.10 41.76 -24.24
N ALA A 147 -6.29 42.01 -25.27
CA ALA A 147 -6.72 42.74 -26.47
C ALA A 147 -7.86 42.02 -27.22
N ARG A 148 -7.85 40.67 -27.29
CA ARG A 148 -8.95 39.91 -27.94
C ARG A 148 -10.29 40.10 -27.25
N HIS A 149 -10.30 40.30 -25.94
CA HIS A 149 -11.51 40.54 -25.15
C HIS A 149 -11.84 42.03 -24.98
N GLY A 150 -11.00 42.93 -25.52
CA GLY A 150 -11.18 44.38 -25.38
C GLY A 150 -10.81 44.92 -24.00
N TYR A 151 -9.98 44.21 -23.23
CA TYR A 151 -9.59 44.58 -21.87
C TYR A 151 -8.33 45.43 -21.84
N ARG A 152 -8.21 46.29 -20.81
CA ARG A 152 -7.05 47.17 -20.62
C ARG A 152 -5.92 46.39 -19.97
N TYR A 153 -4.83 46.17 -20.69
CA TYR A 153 -3.64 45.50 -20.19
C TYR A 153 -2.69 46.50 -19.54
N VAL A 154 -2.25 46.21 -18.31
CA VAL A 154 -1.31 47.04 -17.56
C VAL A 154 -0.22 46.18 -16.93
N VAL A 155 1.01 46.67 -17.01
CA VAL A 155 2.17 46.15 -16.29
C VAL A 155 2.70 47.28 -15.42
N ARG A 156 2.80 47.03 -14.12
CA ARG A 156 3.33 48.02 -13.18
C ARG A 156 4.85 48.16 -13.30
N PRO A 157 5.43 49.32 -12.93
CA PRO A 157 6.88 49.53 -12.99
C PRO A 157 7.69 48.72 -11.95
N ASP A 158 7.16 48.53 -10.73
CA ASP A 158 7.82 47.89 -9.59
C ASP A 158 7.39 46.42 -9.41
N ARG A 159 7.51 45.63 -10.48
CA ARG A 159 7.05 44.23 -10.52
C ARG A 159 7.52 43.40 -9.31
N GLY A 160 6.61 42.60 -8.77
CA GLY A 160 6.85 41.76 -7.58
C GLY A 160 6.82 42.49 -6.22
N HIS A 161 6.93 43.81 -6.15
CA HIS A 161 6.89 44.54 -4.88
C HIS A 161 5.50 44.42 -4.22
N LEU A 162 5.42 44.02 -2.94
CA LEU A 162 4.15 43.71 -2.24
C LEU A 162 3.21 42.72 -2.98
N LYS A 163 3.72 42.00 -3.99
CA LYS A 163 2.99 41.02 -4.81
C LYS A 163 1.64 41.59 -5.30
N LYS A 164 0.54 40.85 -5.13
CA LYS A 164 -0.83 41.24 -5.56
C LYS A 164 -1.24 42.61 -5.03
N ALA A 165 -0.93 42.94 -3.77
CA ALA A 165 -1.33 44.21 -3.17
C ALA A 165 -0.71 45.42 -3.88
N GLY A 166 0.58 45.33 -4.25
CA GLY A 166 1.22 46.41 -5.00
C GLY A 166 0.67 46.55 -6.42
N ASN A 167 0.26 45.45 -7.06
CA ASN A 167 -0.34 45.48 -8.39
C ASN A 167 -1.72 46.14 -8.38
N LEU A 168 -2.53 45.83 -7.37
CA LEU A 168 -3.82 46.50 -7.14
C LEU A 168 -3.62 48.00 -6.84
N ASN A 169 -2.62 48.36 -6.02
CA ASN A 169 -2.29 49.76 -5.74
C ASN A 169 -1.88 50.55 -6.98
N HIS A 170 -1.17 49.93 -7.91
CA HIS A 170 -0.84 50.57 -9.19
C HIS A 170 -2.10 50.78 -10.04
N ALA A 171 -2.97 49.77 -10.14
CA ALA A 171 -4.24 49.87 -10.87
C ALA A 171 -5.15 50.98 -10.32
N LEU A 172 -5.16 51.17 -9.00
CA LEU A 172 -5.89 52.26 -8.34
C LEU A 172 -5.49 53.65 -8.85
N THR A 173 -4.26 53.84 -9.33
CA THR A 173 -3.80 55.11 -9.91
C THR A 173 -4.29 55.36 -11.33
N LEU A 174 -4.82 54.33 -11.99
CA LEU A 174 -5.27 54.35 -13.40
C LEU A 174 -6.79 54.25 -13.55
N SER A 175 -7.44 53.58 -12.59
CA SER A 175 -8.89 53.37 -12.52
C SER A 175 -9.65 54.62 -12.09
N SER A 176 -10.88 54.77 -12.55
CA SER A 176 -11.73 55.93 -12.24
C SER A 176 -13.19 55.55 -11.95
N GLY A 177 -13.50 54.25 -11.86
CA GLY A 177 -14.80 53.73 -11.51
C GLY A 177 -15.21 54.13 -10.09
N GLU A 178 -16.51 54.23 -9.86
CA GLU A 178 -17.08 54.50 -8.54
C GLU A 178 -16.82 53.32 -7.59
N PHE A 179 -16.90 52.10 -8.11
CA PHE A 179 -16.61 50.88 -7.38
C PHE A 179 -15.55 50.03 -8.08
N ILE A 180 -14.90 49.18 -7.29
CA ILE A 180 -13.88 48.25 -7.78
C ILE A 180 -14.31 46.83 -7.45
N ALA A 181 -14.30 45.97 -8.47
CA ALA A 181 -14.46 44.54 -8.33
C ALA A 181 -13.12 43.86 -8.57
N ILE A 182 -12.73 42.92 -7.71
CA ILE A 182 -11.48 42.18 -7.85
C ILE A 182 -11.83 40.71 -7.97
N LEU A 183 -11.37 40.06 -9.05
CA LEU A 183 -11.50 38.62 -9.25
C LEU A 183 -10.11 38.00 -9.35
N ASP A 184 -9.97 36.76 -8.88
CA ASP A 184 -8.72 36.01 -9.08
C ASP A 184 -8.63 35.52 -10.53
N ALA A 185 -7.41 35.28 -11.02
CA ALA A 185 -7.10 34.93 -12.41
C ALA A 185 -7.79 33.64 -12.91
N ASP A 186 -8.28 32.81 -11.99
CA ASP A 186 -8.93 31.53 -12.22
C ASP A 186 -10.44 31.54 -11.88
N PHE A 187 -11.05 32.68 -11.59
CA PHE A 187 -12.47 32.76 -11.25
C PHE A 187 -13.37 32.98 -12.47
N ALA A 188 -14.45 32.21 -12.54
CA ALA A 188 -15.54 32.39 -13.50
C ALA A 188 -16.78 32.99 -12.79
N PRO A 189 -17.00 34.31 -12.84
CA PRO A 189 -18.16 34.91 -12.20
C PRO A 189 -19.47 34.56 -12.92
N ARG A 190 -20.59 34.56 -12.18
CA ARG A 190 -21.92 34.57 -12.79
C ARG A 190 -22.16 35.87 -13.56
N PRO A 191 -22.93 35.85 -14.67
CA PRO A 191 -23.32 37.06 -15.40
C PRO A 191 -23.90 38.17 -14.51
N ASP A 192 -24.74 37.82 -13.54
CA ASP A 192 -25.47 38.74 -12.69
C ASP A 192 -24.77 39.10 -11.36
N PHE A 193 -23.51 38.68 -11.14
CA PHE A 193 -22.88 38.81 -9.82
C PHE A 193 -22.82 40.25 -9.30
N LEU A 194 -22.58 41.25 -10.17
CA LEU A 194 -22.58 42.67 -9.77
C LEU A 194 -23.97 43.11 -9.29
N ARG A 195 -25.06 42.60 -9.88
CA ARG A 195 -26.43 42.88 -9.43
C ARG A 195 -26.70 42.31 -8.04
N HIS A 196 -25.96 41.29 -7.61
CA HIS A 196 -26.05 40.73 -6.26
C HIS A 196 -25.20 41.48 -5.23
N LEU A 197 -24.09 42.11 -5.65
CA LEU A 197 -23.11 42.71 -4.72
C LEU A 197 -23.22 44.24 -4.62
N VAL A 198 -23.36 44.94 -5.74
CA VAL A 198 -23.40 46.41 -5.76
C VAL A 198 -24.55 47.01 -4.93
N PRO A 199 -25.76 46.42 -4.83
CA PRO A 199 -26.84 46.98 -4.00
C PRO A 199 -26.45 47.29 -2.55
N TYR A 200 -25.56 46.49 -1.96
CA TYR A 200 -25.08 46.67 -0.59
C TYR A 200 -24.26 47.93 -0.38
N LEU A 201 -23.62 48.46 -1.42
CA LEU A 201 -22.84 49.69 -1.38
C LEU A 201 -23.70 50.96 -1.39
N SER A 202 -25.03 50.82 -1.49
CA SER A 202 -25.97 51.93 -1.29
C SER A 202 -26.03 52.38 0.17
N ASP A 203 -25.59 51.52 1.11
CA ASP A 203 -25.42 51.90 2.52
C ASP A 203 -24.03 52.53 2.70
N PRO A 204 -23.93 53.82 3.07
CA PRO A 204 -22.64 54.50 3.23
C PRO A 204 -21.78 53.93 4.37
N ALA A 205 -22.34 53.09 5.25
CA ALA A 205 -21.58 52.38 6.28
C ALA A 205 -20.84 51.14 5.74
N VAL A 206 -21.11 50.72 4.50
CA VAL A 206 -20.51 49.53 3.87
C VAL A 206 -19.34 49.93 2.98
N GLY A 207 -18.12 49.59 3.40
CA GLY A 207 -16.90 49.85 2.61
C GLY A 207 -16.46 48.69 1.70
N ILE A 208 -16.81 47.44 2.03
CA ILE A 208 -16.41 46.25 1.27
C ILE A 208 -17.56 45.24 1.27
N VAL A 209 -17.84 44.66 0.11
CA VAL A 209 -18.80 43.56 -0.06
C VAL A 209 -18.05 42.36 -0.63
N GLN A 210 -18.15 41.20 0.02
CA GLN A 210 -17.51 39.97 -0.43
C GLN A 210 -18.55 38.85 -0.54
N SER A 211 -18.61 38.21 -1.70
CA SER A 211 -19.39 36.99 -1.87
C SER A 211 -18.65 35.78 -1.26
N PRO A 212 -19.38 34.73 -0.86
CA PRO A 212 -18.78 33.42 -0.64
C PRO A 212 -18.00 32.97 -1.90
N GLN A 213 -16.84 32.36 -1.71
CA GLN A 213 -16.11 31.72 -2.80
C GLN A 213 -16.67 30.31 -3.00
N CYS A 214 -17.03 29.99 -4.25
CA CYS A 214 -17.43 28.66 -4.66
C CYS A 214 -16.24 27.99 -5.34
N PHE A 215 -15.95 26.74 -4.97
CA PHE A 215 -14.93 25.93 -5.61
C PHE A 215 -15.63 24.76 -6.28
N ASP A 216 -15.39 24.57 -7.59
CA ASP A 216 -15.83 23.37 -8.29
C ASP A 216 -15.17 22.16 -7.65
N THR A 217 -15.97 21.42 -6.89
CA THR A 217 -15.56 20.18 -6.25
C THR A 217 -16.51 19.08 -6.68
N ASP A 218 -15.97 18.02 -7.26
CA ASP A 218 -16.76 16.85 -7.62
C ASP A 218 -16.56 15.71 -6.60
N GLY A 219 -17.45 14.71 -6.64
CA GLY A 219 -17.41 13.54 -5.77
C GLY A 219 -16.20 12.62 -6.01
N THR A 220 -15.51 12.78 -7.14
CA THR A 220 -14.30 12.03 -7.52
C THR A 220 -13.03 12.69 -7.00
N MET A 221 -13.08 13.97 -6.61
CA MET A 221 -11.96 14.69 -6.00
C MET A 221 -11.64 14.16 -4.60
N SER A 222 -10.37 13.83 -4.39
CA SER A 222 -9.83 13.52 -3.07
C SER A 222 -10.06 14.67 -2.08
N CYS A 223 -10.01 14.37 -0.78
CA CYS A 223 -10.12 15.40 0.26
C CYS A 223 -9.05 16.50 0.14
N ILE A 224 -7.88 16.17 -0.39
CA ILE A 224 -6.78 17.13 -0.61
C ILE A 224 -7.10 18.05 -1.80
N GLN A 225 -7.66 17.52 -2.89
CA GLN A 225 -8.07 18.33 -4.05
C GLN A 225 -9.24 19.26 -3.69
N ARG A 226 -10.20 18.77 -2.90
CA ARG A 226 -11.31 19.60 -2.36
C ARG A 226 -10.84 20.71 -1.42
N ALA A 227 -9.63 20.61 -0.89
CA ALA A 227 -9.00 21.67 -0.08
C ALA A 227 -8.28 22.75 -0.93
N GLY A 228 -8.42 22.74 -2.27
CA GLY A 228 -7.95 23.81 -3.16
C GLY A 228 -6.44 23.82 -3.42
N ARG A 229 -5.72 22.76 -3.07
CA ARG A 229 -4.28 22.64 -3.32
C ARG A 229 -4.02 21.84 -4.59
N ALA A 230 -3.12 22.34 -5.45
CA ALA A 230 -2.59 21.54 -6.55
C ALA A 230 -1.85 20.31 -5.97
N TYR A 231 -2.33 19.11 -6.30
CA TYR A 231 -1.63 17.87 -5.95
C TYR A 231 -0.33 17.80 -6.73
N ARG A 232 0.78 18.14 -6.07
CA ARG A 232 2.13 18.13 -6.64
C ARG A 232 2.94 16.96 -6.12
N GLU A 233 2.45 16.28 -5.09
CA GLU A 233 3.16 15.24 -4.37
C GLU A 233 3.60 14.09 -5.29
N CYS A 234 2.73 13.62 -6.19
CA CYS A 234 3.11 12.60 -7.17
C CYS A 234 4.16 13.11 -8.17
N ASP A 235 4.06 14.36 -8.62
CA ASP A 235 5.03 14.94 -9.57
C ASP A 235 6.39 15.17 -8.90
N THR A 236 6.40 15.73 -7.70
CA THR A 236 7.62 15.90 -6.88
C THR A 236 8.23 14.54 -6.56
N TRP A 237 7.45 13.59 -6.03
CA TRP A 237 7.94 12.24 -5.74
C TRP A 237 8.52 11.55 -6.97
N ARG A 238 7.89 11.70 -8.14
CA ARG A 238 8.36 11.13 -9.41
C ARG A 238 9.68 11.77 -9.85
N ALA A 239 9.77 13.11 -9.83
CA ALA A 239 10.98 13.83 -10.17
C ALA A 239 12.14 13.43 -9.23
N ASP A 240 11.90 13.43 -7.92
CA ASP A 240 12.89 13.06 -6.90
C ASP A 240 13.32 11.59 -7.04
N THR A 241 12.39 10.69 -7.38
CA THR A 241 12.70 9.27 -7.61
C THR A 241 13.59 9.07 -8.83
N LEU A 242 13.29 9.73 -9.95
CA LEU A 242 14.10 9.66 -11.17
C LEU A 242 15.49 10.28 -10.94
N GLU A 243 15.57 11.41 -10.24
CA GLU A 243 16.84 12.03 -9.86
C GLU A 243 17.68 11.12 -8.96
N ARG A 244 17.05 10.49 -7.96
CA ARG A 244 17.70 9.54 -7.05
C ARG A 244 18.25 8.33 -7.81
N LEU A 245 17.49 7.77 -8.75
CA LEU A 245 17.96 6.67 -9.60
C LEU A 245 19.17 7.05 -10.47
N GLY A 246 19.26 8.32 -10.89
CA GLY A 246 20.42 8.83 -11.63
C GLY A 246 21.68 9.06 -10.78
N LYS A 247 21.53 9.29 -9.47
CA LYS A 247 22.63 9.59 -8.53
C LYS A 247 23.14 8.37 -7.75
N GLN A 248 22.34 7.32 -7.63
CA GLN A 248 22.69 6.11 -6.87
C GLN A 248 23.35 5.04 -7.75
N ALA A 249 23.78 3.93 -7.14
CA ALA A 249 24.22 2.75 -7.87
C ALA A 249 23.11 2.27 -8.82
N LYS A 250 23.45 2.02 -10.08
CA LYS A 250 22.48 1.68 -11.12
C LYS A 250 21.72 0.39 -10.77
N PRO A 251 20.38 0.37 -10.84
CA PRO A 251 19.61 -0.84 -10.60
C PRO A 251 19.88 -1.88 -11.71
N ARG A 252 19.77 -3.17 -11.38
CA ARG A 252 19.93 -4.26 -12.36
C ARG A 252 18.77 -4.36 -13.34
N LEU A 253 17.59 -3.90 -12.94
CA LEU A 253 16.33 -3.95 -13.69
C LEU A 253 15.42 -2.85 -13.17
N VAL A 254 14.69 -2.19 -14.07
CA VAL A 254 13.58 -1.30 -13.72
C VAL A 254 12.30 -1.90 -14.25
N VAL A 255 11.34 -2.15 -13.35
CA VAL A 255 9.99 -2.61 -13.71
C VAL A 255 9.03 -1.44 -13.49
N VAL A 256 8.22 -1.13 -14.50
CA VAL A 256 7.23 -0.05 -14.45
C VAL A 256 5.87 -0.64 -14.81
N SER A 257 4.91 -0.56 -13.89
CA SER A 257 3.52 -0.92 -14.13
C SER A 257 2.73 0.27 -14.66
N SER A 258 1.62 -0.02 -15.32
CA SER A 258 0.80 0.99 -16.00
C SER A 258 -0.62 1.07 -15.45
N LEU A 259 -1.25 2.21 -15.75
CA LEU A 259 -2.67 2.45 -15.56
C LEU A 259 -3.11 3.45 -16.64
N ASN A 260 -3.60 2.95 -17.77
CA ASN A 260 -3.84 3.70 -19.00
C ASN A 260 -5.25 4.29 -19.09
N ARG A 261 -5.81 4.72 -17.96
CA ARG A 261 -7.21 5.21 -17.87
C ARG A 261 -7.38 6.69 -17.54
N TYR A 262 -6.30 7.44 -17.34
CA TYR A 262 -6.39 8.85 -16.96
C TYR A 262 -6.90 9.77 -18.09
N THR A 263 -6.81 9.33 -19.35
CA THR A 263 -7.33 10.06 -20.51
C THR A 263 -7.72 9.08 -21.62
N ALA A 264 -8.71 9.45 -22.43
CA ALA A 264 -9.07 8.73 -23.66
C ALA A 264 -8.21 9.17 -24.87
N ASP A 265 -7.43 10.24 -24.74
CA ASP A 265 -6.52 10.73 -25.78
C ASP A 265 -5.24 9.88 -25.79
N GLU A 266 -5.16 8.94 -26.74
CA GLU A 266 -4.01 8.04 -26.89
C GLU A 266 -2.69 8.79 -27.14
N LYS A 267 -2.74 9.94 -27.84
CA LYS A 267 -1.54 10.73 -28.14
C LYS A 267 -1.03 11.40 -26.87
N LEU A 268 -1.93 12.01 -26.10
CA LEU A 268 -1.57 12.62 -24.81
C LEU A 268 -1.03 11.58 -23.83
N LEU A 269 -1.62 10.37 -23.80
CA LEU A 269 -1.15 9.27 -22.98
C LEU A 269 0.27 8.82 -23.39
N ALA A 270 0.52 8.67 -24.69
CA ALA A 270 1.82 8.32 -25.23
C ALA A 270 2.90 9.38 -24.93
N GLU A 271 2.57 10.67 -25.07
CA GLU A 271 3.45 11.79 -24.70
C GLU A 271 3.71 11.84 -23.18
N GLY A 272 2.69 11.54 -22.36
CA GLY A 272 2.82 11.43 -20.91
C GLY A 272 3.78 10.33 -20.48
N TRP A 273 3.66 9.14 -21.06
CA TRP A 273 4.55 8.01 -20.82
C TRP A 273 6.00 8.28 -21.24
N GLU A 274 6.21 9.00 -22.35
CA GLU A 274 7.57 9.36 -22.79
C GLU A 274 8.32 10.16 -21.72
N LYS A 275 7.64 11.02 -20.96
CA LYS A 275 8.25 11.79 -19.86
C LYS A 275 8.80 10.91 -18.73
N THR A 276 8.31 9.69 -18.59
CA THR A 276 8.78 8.71 -17.59
C THR A 276 9.79 7.74 -18.20
N LEU A 277 9.52 7.21 -19.40
CA LEU A 277 10.36 6.21 -20.03
C LEU A 277 11.69 6.79 -20.56
N ALA A 278 11.72 8.03 -21.05
CA ALA A 278 12.95 8.61 -21.59
C ALA A 278 14.08 8.74 -20.52
N PRO A 279 13.83 9.29 -19.31
CA PRO A 279 14.83 9.30 -18.24
C PRO A 279 15.26 7.90 -17.80
N LEU A 280 14.33 6.94 -17.70
CA LEU A 280 14.66 5.56 -17.31
C LEU A 280 15.54 4.85 -18.34
N ARG A 281 15.28 5.05 -19.62
CA ARG A 281 16.11 4.54 -20.71
C ARG A 281 17.51 5.15 -20.69
N ALA A 282 17.63 6.43 -20.33
CA ALA A 282 18.92 7.12 -20.21
C ALA A 282 19.83 6.54 -19.11
N LEU A 283 19.29 5.79 -18.14
CA LEU A 283 20.10 5.08 -17.14
C LEU A 283 20.97 3.97 -17.75
N GLY A 284 20.57 3.44 -18.93
CA GLY A 284 21.24 2.33 -19.60
C GLY A 284 21.02 0.97 -18.92
N VAL A 285 19.92 0.83 -18.17
CA VAL A 285 19.50 -0.40 -17.48
C VAL A 285 18.31 -1.02 -18.23
N PRO A 286 18.10 -2.35 -18.16
CA PRO A 286 16.90 -2.96 -18.71
C PRO A 286 15.64 -2.35 -18.10
N VAL A 287 14.71 -1.88 -18.94
CA VAL A 287 13.40 -1.37 -18.53
C VAL A 287 12.32 -2.32 -19.02
N VAL A 288 11.51 -2.83 -18.10
CA VAL A 288 10.32 -3.62 -18.40
C VAL A 288 9.07 -2.84 -18.05
N TYR A 289 8.19 -2.73 -19.02
CA TYR A 289 6.85 -2.17 -18.92
C TYR A 289 5.85 -3.31 -18.73
N VAL A 290 5.07 -3.29 -17.65
CA VAL A 290 3.97 -4.22 -17.44
C VAL A 290 2.71 -3.63 -18.07
N GLU A 291 2.14 -4.36 -19.01
CA GLU A 291 0.93 -3.96 -19.74
C GLU A 291 -0.27 -3.82 -18.80
N ASP A 292 -1.19 -2.94 -19.15
CA ASP A 292 -2.37 -2.66 -18.32
C ASP A 292 -3.29 -3.89 -18.23
N THR A 293 -3.88 -4.09 -17.06
CA THR A 293 -4.71 -5.27 -16.74
C THR A 293 -6.19 -5.03 -17.08
N PRO A 294 -7.01 -6.07 -17.27
CA PRO A 294 -8.44 -5.90 -17.52
C PRO A 294 -9.12 -5.18 -16.36
N VAL A 295 -10.08 -4.31 -16.66
CA VAL A 295 -10.84 -3.56 -15.64
C VAL A 295 -12.30 -4.00 -15.66
N PRO A 296 -12.84 -4.58 -14.56
CA PRO A 296 -14.24 -4.99 -14.49
C PRO A 296 -15.24 -3.84 -14.64
N GLY A 297 -14.92 -2.65 -14.08
CA GLY A 297 -15.82 -1.49 -14.10
C GLY A 297 -17.05 -1.62 -13.20
N ALA A 298 -17.10 -2.68 -12.38
CA ALA A 298 -18.15 -2.94 -11.39
C ALA A 298 -17.52 -3.63 -10.15
N ASP A 299 -18.14 -3.44 -8.98
CA ASP A 299 -17.68 -4.03 -7.72
C ASP A 299 -17.83 -5.56 -7.75
N VAL A 300 -16.71 -6.24 -8.03
CA VAL A 300 -16.65 -7.70 -8.15
C VAL A 300 -17.01 -8.41 -6.83
N PRO A 301 -16.45 -8.03 -5.66
CA PRO A 301 -16.86 -8.63 -4.39
C PRO A 301 -18.36 -8.49 -4.09
N ALA A 302 -18.96 -7.32 -4.36
CA ALA A 302 -20.39 -7.12 -4.16
C ALA A 302 -21.23 -8.03 -5.06
N CYS A 303 -20.84 -8.18 -6.33
CA CYS A 303 -21.51 -9.09 -7.27
C CYS A 303 -21.39 -10.55 -6.81
N VAL A 304 -20.17 -11.02 -6.53
CA VAL A 304 -19.90 -12.42 -6.17
C VAL A 304 -20.58 -12.77 -4.84
N SER A 305 -20.61 -11.84 -3.87
CA SER A 305 -21.34 -12.03 -2.62
C SER A 305 -22.86 -12.08 -2.81
N GLY A 306 -23.40 -11.42 -3.83
CA GLY A 306 -24.81 -11.46 -4.18
C GLY A 306 -25.22 -12.72 -4.95
N SER A 307 -24.25 -13.42 -5.57
CA SER A 307 -24.46 -14.63 -6.38
C SER A 307 -23.40 -15.71 -6.10
N PRO A 308 -23.29 -16.22 -4.86
CA PRO A 308 -22.20 -17.11 -4.45
C PRO A 308 -22.19 -18.46 -5.18
N ASP A 309 -23.38 -18.94 -5.60
CA ASP A 309 -23.53 -20.21 -6.31
C ASP A 309 -23.25 -20.10 -7.81
N SER A 310 -23.27 -18.87 -8.36
CA SER A 310 -23.04 -18.60 -9.79
C SER A 310 -22.06 -17.43 -10.02
N PRO A 311 -20.78 -17.52 -9.61
CA PRO A 311 -19.82 -16.42 -9.80
C PRO A 311 -19.53 -16.08 -11.28
N ALA A 312 -19.88 -16.98 -12.20
CA ALA A 312 -19.80 -16.75 -13.64
C ALA A 312 -20.73 -15.62 -14.12
N ASP A 313 -21.82 -15.36 -13.40
CA ASP A 313 -22.75 -14.25 -13.70
C ASP A 313 -22.10 -12.88 -13.46
N CYS A 314 -21.01 -12.85 -12.68
CA CYS A 314 -20.19 -11.66 -12.46
C CYS A 314 -19.09 -11.47 -13.52
N ALA A 315 -19.04 -12.31 -14.56
CA ALA A 315 -18.14 -12.09 -15.70
C ALA A 315 -18.48 -10.77 -16.41
N PHE A 316 -17.45 -10.08 -16.89
CA PHE A 316 -17.58 -8.74 -17.47
C PHE A 316 -17.08 -8.71 -18.92
N GLY A 317 -17.54 -7.72 -19.70
CA GLY A 317 -17.27 -7.62 -21.13
C GLY A 317 -15.78 -7.45 -21.44
N ARG A 318 -15.22 -8.34 -22.27
CA ARG A 318 -13.79 -8.31 -22.65
C ARG A 318 -13.41 -7.04 -23.39
N ALA A 319 -14.27 -6.57 -24.30
CA ALA A 319 -14.01 -5.39 -25.12
C ALA A 319 -13.91 -4.10 -24.28
N ASP A 320 -14.71 -4.00 -23.22
CA ASP A 320 -14.72 -2.84 -22.33
C ASP A 320 -13.61 -2.90 -21.27
N ALA A 321 -13.24 -4.13 -20.86
CA ALA A 321 -12.22 -4.36 -19.85
C ALA A 321 -10.78 -4.26 -20.38
N LEU A 322 -10.51 -4.73 -21.60
CA LEU A 322 -9.19 -4.66 -22.25
C LEU A 322 -9.10 -3.39 -23.10
N ARG A 323 -8.69 -2.29 -22.48
CA ARG A 323 -8.49 -1.02 -23.19
C ARG A 323 -7.22 -1.02 -24.04
N PRO A 324 -7.15 -0.19 -25.09
CA PRO A 324 -5.92 0.04 -25.82
C PRO A 324 -4.77 0.46 -24.89
N ASP A 325 -3.59 -0.14 -25.08
CA ASP A 325 -2.35 0.23 -24.41
C ASP A 325 -1.37 0.82 -25.47
N PRO A 326 -1.40 2.15 -25.70
CA PRO A 326 -0.50 2.79 -26.67
C PRO A 326 0.99 2.59 -26.36
N PRO A 327 1.47 2.67 -25.09
CA PRO A 327 2.84 2.30 -24.76
C PRO A 327 3.23 0.88 -25.20
N ALA A 328 2.43 -0.14 -24.89
CA ALA A 328 2.69 -1.52 -25.29
C ALA A 328 2.77 -1.65 -26.82
N ARG A 329 1.84 -1.04 -27.56
CA ARG A 329 1.86 -1.00 -29.03
C ARG A 329 3.11 -0.33 -29.59
N ARG A 330 3.56 0.77 -28.97
CA ARG A 330 4.79 1.47 -29.36
C ARG A 330 6.06 0.68 -29.04
N ILE A 331 6.06 -0.11 -27.96
CA ILE A 331 7.15 -1.04 -27.65
C ILE A 331 7.19 -2.15 -28.71
N ALA A 332 6.05 -2.77 -29.01
CA ALA A 332 5.94 -3.84 -29.99
C ALA A 332 6.35 -3.39 -31.41
N SER A 333 6.07 -2.13 -31.79
CA SER A 333 6.49 -1.56 -33.08
C SER A 333 7.96 -1.09 -33.12
N GLY A 334 8.68 -1.19 -32.01
CA GLY A 334 10.07 -0.73 -31.90
C GLY A 334 10.23 0.79 -31.74
N ALA A 335 9.15 1.54 -31.56
CA ALA A 335 9.18 2.99 -31.37
C ALA A 335 9.75 3.43 -30.00
N LEU A 336 9.93 2.49 -29.06
CA LEU A 336 10.50 2.72 -27.73
C LEU A 336 11.73 1.82 -27.49
N PRO A 337 12.89 2.13 -28.08
CA PRO A 337 14.06 1.24 -28.01
C PRO A 337 14.65 1.17 -26.59
N GLY A 338 14.95 -0.04 -26.14
CA GLY A 338 15.48 -0.30 -24.79
C GLY A 338 14.41 -0.53 -23.71
N VAL A 339 13.12 -0.52 -24.09
CA VAL A 339 12.00 -0.91 -23.23
C VAL A 339 11.39 -2.19 -23.77
N ARG A 340 11.01 -3.11 -22.88
CA ARG A 340 10.33 -4.37 -23.22
C ARG A 340 8.97 -4.40 -22.54
N SER A 341 7.93 -4.93 -23.18
CA SER A 341 6.62 -5.10 -22.55
C SER A 341 6.41 -6.54 -22.09
N VAL A 342 5.68 -6.72 -21.00
CA VAL A 342 5.20 -8.02 -20.51
C VAL A 342 3.72 -7.89 -20.13
N GLY A 343 2.89 -8.80 -20.65
CA GLY A 343 1.44 -8.79 -20.42
C GLY A 343 0.96 -10.02 -19.67
N VAL A 344 0.06 -9.82 -18.70
CA VAL A 344 -0.55 -10.91 -17.90
C VAL A 344 -2.02 -11.17 -18.26
N ASN A 345 -2.52 -10.50 -19.30
CA ASN A 345 -3.94 -10.48 -19.68
C ASN A 345 -4.46 -11.85 -20.12
N GLU A 346 -3.60 -12.73 -20.64
CA GLU A 346 -3.96 -14.12 -20.96
C GLU A 346 -4.35 -14.95 -19.73
N VAL A 347 -3.86 -14.56 -18.55
CA VAL A 347 -4.19 -15.25 -17.29
C VAL A 347 -5.41 -14.61 -16.63
N LEU A 348 -5.51 -13.29 -16.67
CA LEU A 348 -6.62 -12.53 -16.07
C LEU A 348 -7.91 -12.59 -16.89
N CYS A 349 -7.79 -12.80 -18.20
CA CYS A 349 -8.91 -12.94 -19.12
C CYS A 349 -8.59 -14.03 -20.17
N PRO A 350 -8.58 -15.31 -19.75
CA PRO A 350 -8.21 -16.43 -20.61
C PRO A 350 -9.22 -16.68 -21.73
N GLY A 351 -8.73 -17.23 -22.84
CA GLY A 351 -9.53 -17.58 -24.02
C GLY A 351 -9.84 -16.40 -24.94
N GLU A 352 -10.65 -16.66 -25.97
CA GLU A 352 -11.09 -15.67 -26.98
C GLU A 352 -12.58 -15.29 -26.84
N GLY A 353 -13.21 -15.68 -25.73
CA GLY A 353 -14.62 -15.40 -25.47
C GLY A 353 -14.94 -13.91 -25.29
N PRO A 354 -16.22 -13.51 -25.37
CA PRO A 354 -16.64 -12.11 -25.25
C PRO A 354 -16.55 -11.56 -23.82
N THR A 355 -16.29 -12.39 -22.82
CA THR A 355 -16.26 -12.03 -21.40
C THR A 355 -14.96 -12.45 -20.73
N CYS A 356 -14.58 -11.72 -19.70
CA CYS A 356 -13.51 -12.06 -18.77
C CYS A 356 -14.13 -12.57 -17.45
N PRO A 357 -13.55 -13.60 -16.81
CA PRO A 357 -14.05 -14.09 -15.54
C PRO A 357 -13.79 -13.08 -14.41
N ALA A 358 -14.73 -12.95 -13.48
CA ALA A 358 -14.51 -12.27 -12.20
C ALA A 358 -13.84 -13.19 -11.16
N VAL A 359 -14.08 -14.50 -11.29
CA VAL A 359 -13.51 -15.57 -10.47
C VAL A 359 -12.93 -16.62 -11.39
N LEU A 360 -11.66 -16.96 -11.21
CA LEU A 360 -10.98 -18.02 -11.97
C LEU A 360 -10.47 -19.07 -10.97
N ASP A 361 -10.83 -20.34 -11.17
CA ASP A 361 -10.42 -21.45 -10.29
C ASP A 361 -10.69 -21.20 -8.80
N ARG A 362 -11.87 -20.64 -8.48
CA ARG A 362 -12.31 -20.23 -7.13
C ARG A 362 -11.52 -19.06 -6.52
N ILE A 363 -10.68 -18.39 -7.30
CA ILE A 363 -9.94 -17.20 -6.89
C ILE A 363 -10.67 -15.96 -7.41
N PRO A 364 -11.20 -15.09 -6.53
CA PRO A 364 -11.70 -13.79 -6.94
C PRO A 364 -10.53 -12.99 -7.52
N LEU A 365 -10.64 -12.57 -8.77
CA LEU A 365 -9.54 -11.90 -9.46
C LEU A 365 -9.38 -10.44 -9.01
N TYR A 366 -10.48 -9.79 -8.63
CA TYR A 366 -10.52 -8.37 -8.32
C TYR A 366 -11.08 -8.12 -6.91
N ARG A 367 -10.46 -7.19 -6.18
CA ARG A 367 -10.87 -6.77 -4.83
C ARG A 367 -11.88 -5.63 -4.82
N ASP A 368 -12.05 -4.97 -5.96
CA ASP A 368 -12.95 -3.84 -6.20
C ASP A 368 -13.18 -3.73 -7.72
N ASP A 369 -13.54 -2.55 -8.22
CA ASP A 369 -13.86 -2.30 -9.62
C ASP A 369 -12.65 -2.22 -10.57
N ALA A 370 -11.41 -2.24 -10.05
CA ALA A 370 -10.20 -2.08 -10.86
C ALA A 370 -8.92 -2.75 -10.33
N HIS A 371 -8.87 -3.16 -9.06
CA HIS A 371 -7.65 -3.71 -8.44
C HIS A 371 -7.71 -5.23 -8.33
N LEU A 372 -6.58 -5.89 -8.61
CA LEU A 372 -6.43 -7.31 -8.39
C LEU A 372 -6.47 -7.67 -6.89
N THR A 373 -6.97 -8.86 -6.57
CA THR A 373 -6.81 -9.41 -5.22
C THR A 373 -5.35 -9.82 -4.97
N ASN A 374 -4.97 -9.90 -3.69
CA ASN A 374 -3.66 -10.43 -3.31
C ASN A 374 -3.45 -11.86 -3.83
N ALA A 375 -4.51 -12.68 -3.83
CA ALA A 375 -4.48 -14.04 -4.35
C ALA A 375 -4.21 -14.06 -5.87
N ALA A 376 -4.91 -13.22 -6.64
CA ALA A 376 -4.67 -13.10 -8.08
C ALA A 376 -3.25 -12.61 -8.38
N ALA A 377 -2.75 -11.60 -7.65
CA ALA A 377 -1.38 -11.13 -7.77
C ALA A 377 -0.35 -12.22 -7.48
N ALA A 378 -0.58 -13.05 -6.44
CA ALA A 378 0.29 -14.17 -6.12
C ALA A 378 0.35 -15.20 -7.25
N VAL A 379 -0.80 -15.55 -7.84
CA VAL A 379 -0.89 -16.47 -8.99
C VAL A 379 -0.11 -15.93 -10.20
N LEU A 380 -0.11 -14.62 -10.42
CA LEU A 380 0.61 -14.01 -11.53
C LEU A 380 2.14 -14.03 -11.39
N THR A 381 2.67 -14.27 -10.18
CA THR A 381 4.12 -14.21 -9.91
C THR A 381 4.93 -15.11 -10.84
N ASN A 382 4.58 -16.39 -10.95
CA ASN A 382 5.29 -17.36 -11.78
C ASN A 382 5.20 -17.02 -13.27
N ARG A 383 4.06 -16.47 -13.71
CA ARG A 383 3.89 -16.04 -15.10
C ARG A 383 4.75 -14.82 -15.39
N LEU A 384 4.75 -13.84 -14.49
CA LEU A 384 5.55 -12.62 -14.62
C LEU A 384 7.04 -12.94 -14.64
N GLU A 385 7.53 -13.82 -13.76
CA GLU A 385 8.94 -14.25 -13.75
C GLU A 385 9.35 -14.90 -15.07
N ARG A 386 8.50 -15.79 -15.61
CA ARG A 386 8.73 -16.41 -16.92
C ARG A 386 8.76 -15.36 -18.03
N LEU A 387 7.79 -14.44 -18.06
CA LEU A 387 7.73 -13.37 -19.06
C LEU A 387 8.94 -12.43 -18.98
N LEU A 388 9.41 -12.12 -17.77
CA LEU A 388 10.63 -11.32 -17.56
C LEU A 388 11.88 -12.06 -18.05
N THR A 389 11.94 -13.37 -17.88
CA THR A 389 13.05 -14.21 -18.36
C THR A 389 13.02 -14.38 -19.88
N GLU A 390 11.86 -14.64 -20.47
CA GLU A 390 11.64 -14.72 -21.93
C GLU A 390 11.92 -13.38 -22.61
N ALA A 391 11.53 -12.28 -21.96
CA ALA A 391 11.91 -10.93 -22.38
C ALA A 391 13.41 -10.65 -22.19
N GLY A 392 14.21 -11.57 -21.64
CA GLY A 392 15.64 -11.41 -21.39
C GLY A 392 15.98 -10.31 -20.38
N ALA A 393 15.00 -9.91 -19.55
CA ALA A 393 15.16 -8.90 -18.51
C ALA A 393 15.74 -9.51 -17.23
N LEU A 394 15.56 -10.82 -17.06
CA LEU A 394 16.25 -11.65 -16.08
C LEU A 394 17.20 -12.62 -16.81
N PRO A 395 18.34 -13.00 -16.20
CA PRO A 395 19.21 -14.02 -16.77
C PRO A 395 18.45 -15.34 -16.91
N ALA A 396 18.53 -15.97 -18.08
CA ALA A 396 18.01 -17.32 -18.27
C ALA A 396 18.74 -18.26 -17.30
N ALA A 397 17.99 -19.04 -16.53
CA ALA A 397 18.56 -20.14 -15.76
C ALA A 397 19.39 -21.02 -16.70
N ALA A 398 20.64 -21.33 -16.32
CA ALA A 398 21.54 -22.12 -17.15
C ALA A 398 20.90 -23.48 -17.47
N PRO A 399 21.01 -23.99 -18.71
CA PRO A 399 20.39 -25.25 -19.08
C PRO A 399 21.07 -26.39 -18.33
N ALA A 400 20.30 -27.15 -17.57
CA ALA A 400 20.75 -28.41 -16.99
C ALA A 400 21.23 -29.35 -18.10
N GLY A 401 22.51 -29.73 -18.05
CA GLY A 401 23.14 -30.58 -19.05
C GLY A 401 22.58 -32.01 -19.03
N LYS A 402 22.02 -32.41 -20.16
CA LYS A 402 21.83 -33.77 -20.72
C LYS A 402 21.57 -34.92 -19.72
N ALA A 403 20.29 -35.31 -19.64
CA ALA A 403 19.89 -36.71 -19.43
C ALA A 403 19.03 -37.20 -20.61
N VAL A 404 19.48 -38.34 -21.12
CA VAL A 404 18.99 -39.27 -22.15
C VAL A 404 17.52 -39.14 -22.60
N ALA A 405 17.35 -39.20 -23.94
CA ALA A 405 16.07 -39.22 -24.63
C ALA A 405 15.20 -40.45 -24.30
N ALA A 406 13.93 -40.21 -23.99
CA ALA A 406 12.83 -41.10 -24.33
C ALA A 406 11.60 -40.24 -24.68
N ALA A 407 11.10 -40.43 -25.90
CA ALA A 407 9.94 -39.72 -26.43
C ALA A 407 8.64 -40.18 -25.75
N GLY A 408 7.76 -39.23 -25.43
CA GLY A 408 6.39 -39.48 -24.99
C GLY A 408 5.65 -38.18 -24.68
N SER A 409 4.61 -37.89 -25.46
CA SER A 409 3.71 -36.74 -25.43
C SER A 409 3.36 -36.19 -24.03
N ALA A 410 3.59 -34.89 -23.82
CA ALA A 410 3.13 -34.15 -22.65
C ALA A 410 1.62 -33.87 -22.73
N GLY A 411 0.83 -34.75 -22.12
CA GLY A 411 -0.52 -34.46 -21.67
C GLY A 411 -0.51 -33.69 -20.35
N ALA A 412 -1.59 -32.95 -20.11
CA ALA A 412 -1.86 -32.15 -18.92
C ALA A 412 -1.40 -32.80 -17.60
N ALA A 413 -0.77 -32.01 -16.73
CA ALA A 413 -0.42 -32.42 -15.38
C ALA A 413 -1.70 -32.72 -14.59
N SER A 414 -2.07 -34.00 -14.52
CA SER A 414 -3.09 -34.53 -13.64
C SER A 414 -2.60 -34.44 -12.19
N THR A 415 -3.43 -33.86 -11.33
CA THR A 415 -3.41 -34.08 -9.88
C THR A 415 -3.71 -35.55 -9.58
N VAL A 416 -2.68 -36.37 -9.43
CA VAL A 416 -2.84 -37.75 -8.97
C VAL A 416 -2.78 -37.75 -7.44
N GLY A 417 -3.91 -38.05 -6.79
CA GLY A 417 -3.93 -38.35 -5.36
C GLY A 417 -3.06 -39.57 -5.05
N GLY A 418 -2.26 -39.48 -3.98
CA GLY A 418 -1.43 -40.60 -3.53
C GLY A 418 -2.29 -41.81 -3.14
N ALA A 419 -1.74 -43.01 -3.29
CA ALA A 419 -2.41 -44.28 -2.93
C ALA A 419 -2.77 -44.39 -1.43
N ASP A 420 -2.25 -43.50 -0.59
CA ASP A 420 -2.50 -43.36 0.85
C ASP A 420 -3.66 -42.40 1.18
N GLY A 421 -4.21 -41.70 0.17
CA GLY A 421 -5.27 -40.71 0.32
C GLY A 421 -4.77 -39.30 0.67
N TRP A 422 -3.47 -39.04 0.59
CA TRP A 422 -2.91 -37.69 0.75
C TRP A 422 -2.61 -37.05 -0.60
N THR A 423 -2.93 -35.76 -0.71
CA THR A 423 -2.61 -34.89 -1.84
C THR A 423 -1.46 -33.97 -1.43
N ARG A 424 -0.32 -34.11 -2.11
CA ARG A 424 0.86 -33.29 -1.86
C ARG A 424 0.65 -31.87 -2.41
N LEU A 425 0.72 -30.87 -1.53
CA LEU A 425 0.59 -29.44 -1.83
C LEU A 425 1.93 -28.76 -2.10
N LEU A 426 2.99 -29.28 -1.50
CA LEU A 426 4.37 -28.79 -1.64
C LEU A 426 5.34 -29.95 -1.45
N ARG A 427 6.43 -29.94 -2.22
CA ARG A 427 7.68 -30.61 -1.87
C ARG A 427 8.85 -29.76 -2.33
N ASP A 428 9.81 -29.57 -1.44
CA ASP A 428 11.12 -29.00 -1.76
C ASP A 428 12.18 -29.99 -1.28
N ASP A 429 12.94 -30.52 -2.24
CA ASP A 429 14.03 -31.49 -2.03
C ASP A 429 15.40 -30.79 -1.92
N PHE A 430 15.43 -29.44 -1.95
CA PHE A 430 16.65 -28.65 -1.83
C PHE A 430 17.77 -29.03 -2.82
N ASP A 431 17.38 -29.47 -4.01
CA ASP A 431 18.29 -29.75 -5.11
C ASP A 431 18.89 -28.46 -5.68
N GLY A 432 20.20 -28.47 -5.87
CA GLY A 432 20.91 -27.39 -6.55
C GLY A 432 22.42 -27.45 -6.33
N PRO A 433 23.19 -26.54 -6.95
CA PRO A 433 24.64 -26.50 -6.81
C PRO A 433 25.09 -26.27 -5.36
N ALA A 434 26.19 -26.90 -4.93
CA ALA A 434 26.77 -26.65 -3.62
C ALA A 434 27.08 -25.16 -3.42
N GLY A 435 26.68 -24.59 -2.29
CA GLY A 435 26.89 -23.19 -1.96
C GLY A 435 25.88 -22.22 -2.58
N SER A 436 24.89 -22.68 -3.36
CA SER A 436 23.81 -21.80 -3.83
C SER A 436 22.75 -21.59 -2.74
N PRO A 437 21.97 -20.49 -2.78
CA PRO A 437 20.83 -20.34 -1.88
C PRO A 437 19.68 -21.32 -2.25
N PRO A 438 18.73 -21.57 -1.33
CA PRO A 438 17.50 -22.30 -1.64
C PRO A 438 16.64 -21.54 -2.66
N SER A 439 15.66 -22.22 -3.26
CA SER A 439 14.80 -21.65 -4.30
C SER A 439 14.07 -20.40 -3.80
N ALA A 440 14.37 -19.25 -4.41
CA ALA A 440 13.71 -17.99 -4.10
C ALA A 440 12.22 -17.96 -4.48
N ALA A 441 11.74 -18.92 -5.28
CA ALA A 441 10.32 -19.10 -5.58
C ALA A 441 9.55 -19.66 -4.37
N ASN A 442 10.21 -20.52 -3.58
CA ASN A 442 9.62 -21.14 -2.39
C ASN A 442 9.97 -20.35 -1.13
N TRP A 443 11.21 -19.90 -0.96
CA TRP A 443 11.72 -19.39 0.32
C TRP A 443 12.04 -17.89 0.28
N MET A 444 11.88 -17.25 1.43
CA MET A 444 12.34 -15.90 1.73
C MET A 444 13.20 -15.93 3.00
N HIS A 445 14.13 -14.98 3.11
CA HIS A 445 15.02 -14.86 4.26
C HIS A 445 14.50 -13.81 5.23
N ASP A 446 14.54 -14.17 6.50
CA ASP A 446 14.42 -13.22 7.59
C ASP A 446 15.82 -12.71 7.94
N VAL A 447 16.00 -11.38 7.92
CA VAL A 447 17.32 -10.75 8.04
C VAL A 447 17.34 -9.76 9.21
N GLY A 448 18.44 -9.74 9.96
CA GLY A 448 18.62 -8.88 11.12
C GLY A 448 18.37 -9.60 12.44
N THR A 449 17.91 -8.85 13.43
CA THR A 449 17.65 -9.34 14.81
C THR A 449 16.18 -9.29 15.19
N CYS A 450 15.29 -8.97 14.25
CA CYS A 450 13.84 -8.89 14.39
C CYS A 450 13.18 -8.72 13.02
N TYR A 451 11.87 -8.98 12.93
CA TYR A 451 11.07 -8.69 11.73
C TYR A 451 11.05 -7.19 11.37
N PRO A 452 10.70 -6.82 10.13
CA PRO A 452 10.52 -5.43 9.72
C PRO A 452 9.61 -4.63 10.67
N GLY A 453 10.06 -3.44 11.08
CA GLY A 453 9.38 -2.63 12.11
C GLY A 453 9.76 -3.00 13.55
N CYS A 454 10.51 -4.08 13.74
CA CYS A 454 11.06 -4.55 15.01
C CYS A 454 10.10 -4.56 16.20
N PRO A 455 8.90 -5.17 16.07
CA PRO A 455 7.94 -5.21 17.19
C PRO A 455 8.45 -6.04 18.37
N ALA A 456 9.32 -7.02 18.11
CA ALA A 456 9.99 -7.82 19.12
C ALA A 456 11.51 -7.87 18.81
N PRO A 457 12.36 -7.12 19.53
CA PRO A 457 13.81 -7.16 19.33
C PRO A 457 14.37 -8.53 19.75
N GLN A 458 15.50 -8.92 19.16
CA GLN A 458 16.14 -10.22 19.39
C GLN A 458 15.16 -11.38 19.18
N TRP A 459 14.37 -11.26 18.12
CA TRP A 459 13.29 -12.18 17.72
C TRP A 459 12.28 -12.50 18.84
N GLY A 460 12.21 -11.69 19.91
CA GLY A 460 11.36 -11.90 21.10
C GLY A 460 11.93 -12.91 22.13
N THR A 461 12.94 -13.67 21.75
CA THR A 461 13.51 -14.78 22.50
C THR A 461 14.80 -14.40 23.24
N GLY A 462 15.42 -13.28 22.89
CA GLY A 462 16.69 -12.83 23.46
C GLY A 462 17.92 -13.50 22.81
N GLU A 463 17.75 -14.13 21.65
CA GLU A 463 18.84 -14.69 20.85
C GLU A 463 19.84 -13.60 20.39
N VAL A 464 21.08 -13.99 20.08
CA VAL A 464 22.22 -13.05 19.94
C VAL A 464 22.82 -12.99 18.53
N GLU A 465 22.41 -13.87 17.63
CA GLU A 465 22.81 -13.87 16.24
C GLU A 465 22.14 -12.73 15.44
N THR A 466 22.79 -12.37 14.34
CA THR A 466 22.14 -11.67 13.24
C THR A 466 21.77 -12.67 12.15
N MET A 467 20.49 -12.81 11.82
CA MET A 467 20.04 -13.63 10.70
C MET A 467 20.45 -12.97 9.38
N THR A 468 20.91 -13.75 8.40
CA THR A 468 21.36 -13.23 7.10
C THR A 468 20.82 -14.02 5.91
N ASP A 469 20.88 -13.40 4.75
CA ASP A 469 20.65 -14.02 3.44
C ASP A 469 21.95 -14.52 2.78
N SER A 470 23.07 -14.53 3.51
CA SER A 470 24.35 -15.01 3.01
C SER A 470 24.35 -16.53 2.87
N THR A 471 24.99 -17.02 1.81
CA THR A 471 25.26 -18.45 1.62
C THR A 471 26.25 -19.02 2.65
N ASP A 472 26.93 -18.15 3.41
CA ASP A 472 27.69 -18.58 4.59
C ASP A 472 26.75 -19.19 5.66
N ASN A 473 25.51 -18.70 5.73
CA ASN A 473 24.52 -19.10 6.72
C ASN A 473 23.39 -19.97 6.14
N VAL A 474 23.00 -19.81 4.88
CA VAL A 474 21.91 -20.59 4.27
C VAL A 474 22.30 -21.00 2.85
N ARG A 475 22.56 -22.28 2.63
CA ARG A 475 23.02 -22.80 1.33
C ARG A 475 22.60 -24.22 1.07
N LEU A 476 22.68 -24.65 -0.18
CA LEU A 476 22.53 -26.05 -0.58
C LEU A 476 23.88 -26.77 -0.49
N ASP A 477 23.89 -28.05 -0.10
CA ASP A 477 25.11 -28.85 0.02
C ASP A 477 25.58 -29.47 -1.31
N GLY A 478 24.79 -29.33 -2.38
CA GLY A 478 25.06 -29.92 -3.69
C GLY A 478 24.69 -31.40 -3.81
N LYS A 479 24.08 -31.98 -2.79
CA LYS A 479 23.73 -33.41 -2.66
C LYS A 479 22.26 -33.64 -2.31
N GLY A 480 21.43 -32.59 -2.38
CA GLY A 480 20.00 -32.66 -2.08
C GLY A 480 19.67 -32.31 -0.62
N ALA A 481 20.44 -31.43 0.02
CA ALA A 481 20.05 -30.89 1.32
C ALA A 481 20.34 -29.39 1.46
N LEU A 482 19.47 -28.72 2.21
CA LEU A 482 19.70 -27.37 2.73
C LEU A 482 20.58 -27.44 3.97
N GLU A 483 21.54 -26.53 4.11
CA GLU A 483 22.33 -26.28 5.31
C GLU A 483 22.02 -24.90 5.88
N ILE A 484 21.56 -24.85 7.14
CA ILE A 484 21.46 -23.62 7.94
C ILE A 484 22.58 -23.63 8.98
N VAL A 485 23.51 -22.68 8.85
CA VAL A 485 24.82 -22.75 9.49
C VAL A 485 25.05 -21.52 10.36
N PRO A 486 25.06 -21.68 11.69
CA PRO A 486 25.53 -20.62 12.57
C PRO A 486 27.01 -20.35 12.35
N THR A 487 27.39 -19.10 12.12
CA THR A 487 28.79 -18.70 11.93
C THR A 487 29.19 -17.64 12.96
N ARG A 488 30.51 -17.50 13.20
CA ARG A 488 31.05 -16.44 14.05
C ARG A 488 32.25 -15.81 13.37
N LYS A 489 32.17 -14.50 13.09
CA LYS A 489 33.24 -13.72 12.47
C LYS A 489 33.52 -12.48 13.33
N ASP A 490 34.79 -12.28 13.68
CA ASP A 490 35.25 -11.12 14.47
C ASP A 490 34.47 -10.90 15.79
N GLY A 491 34.01 -11.99 16.42
CA GLY A 491 33.22 -11.97 17.65
C GLY A 491 31.71 -11.76 17.46
N ALA A 492 31.25 -11.41 16.24
CA ALA A 492 29.83 -11.33 15.91
C ALA A 492 29.30 -12.68 15.40
N GLY A 493 28.18 -13.13 15.97
CA GLY A 493 27.47 -14.34 15.54
C GLY A 493 26.43 -14.03 14.45
N SER A 494 26.33 -14.91 13.46
CA SER A 494 25.25 -14.88 12.47
C SER A 494 24.69 -16.27 12.23
N SER A 495 23.47 -16.34 11.71
CA SER A 495 22.82 -17.60 11.34
C SER A 495 21.82 -17.38 10.22
N GLY A 496 21.04 -18.42 9.91
CA GLY A 496 19.99 -18.39 8.90
C GLY A 496 18.62 -18.64 9.49
N ARG A 497 17.65 -17.89 8.97
CA ARG A 497 16.21 -18.08 9.19
C ARG A 497 15.50 -17.88 7.85
N ILE A 498 14.81 -18.91 7.40
CA ILE A 498 14.02 -18.86 6.17
C ILE A 498 12.57 -19.23 6.45
N GLU A 499 11.69 -18.57 5.73
CA GLU A 499 10.27 -18.89 5.72
C GLU A 499 9.81 -19.20 4.31
N ILE A 500 8.82 -20.08 4.19
CA ILE A 500 8.19 -20.31 2.89
C ILE A 500 7.30 -19.11 2.51
N ARG A 501 7.33 -18.68 1.25
CA ARG A 501 6.55 -17.53 0.76
C ARG A 501 5.05 -17.75 0.85
N ARG A 502 4.60 -18.98 0.63
CA ARG A 502 3.20 -19.38 0.79
C ARG A 502 2.78 -19.29 2.25
N SER A 503 1.54 -18.89 2.48
CA SER A 503 0.92 -18.85 3.81
C SER A 503 -0.52 -19.37 3.78
N ASP A 504 -0.84 -20.16 2.75
CA ASP A 504 -2.17 -20.66 2.44
C ASP A 504 -2.32 -22.16 2.78
N PHE A 505 -1.39 -22.73 3.54
CA PHE A 505 -1.46 -24.13 3.93
C PHE A 505 -2.51 -24.32 5.03
N THR A 506 -3.74 -24.59 4.62
CA THR A 506 -4.88 -24.86 5.51
C THR A 506 -5.37 -26.30 5.32
N PRO A 507 -5.77 -27.01 6.39
CA PRO A 507 -6.51 -28.26 6.23
C PRO A 507 -7.80 -28.02 5.43
N PRO A 508 -8.17 -28.86 4.45
CA PRO A 508 -9.46 -28.76 3.79
C PRO A 508 -10.60 -28.94 4.82
N PRO A 509 -11.79 -28.37 4.59
CA PRO A 509 -12.91 -28.47 5.55
C PRO A 509 -13.21 -29.91 5.95
N GLY A 510 -13.06 -30.21 7.25
CA GLY A 510 -13.27 -31.55 7.79
C GLY A 510 -12.21 -32.59 7.42
N GLY A 511 -11.11 -32.17 6.81
CA GLY A 511 -9.96 -33.00 6.48
C GLY A 511 -8.74 -32.68 7.35
N ALA A 512 -7.56 -33.09 6.88
CA ALA A 512 -6.31 -32.94 7.61
C ALA A 512 -5.20 -32.33 6.74
N LEU A 513 -4.28 -31.60 7.36
CA LEU A 513 -3.03 -31.12 6.79
C LEU A 513 -1.87 -31.81 7.50
N ARG A 514 -0.84 -32.22 6.76
CA ARG A 514 0.42 -32.75 7.28
C ARG A 514 1.56 -31.88 6.77
N ILE A 515 2.37 -31.38 7.69
CA ILE A 515 3.60 -30.63 7.42
C ILE A 515 4.75 -31.47 7.97
N GLU A 516 5.71 -31.80 7.12
CA GLU A 516 6.80 -32.72 7.46
C GLU A 516 8.13 -32.24 6.88
N ALA A 517 9.21 -32.42 7.64
CA ALA A 517 10.57 -32.20 7.17
C ALA A 517 11.48 -33.34 7.63
N SER A 518 12.43 -33.72 6.78
CA SER A 518 13.47 -34.69 7.11
C SER A 518 14.76 -33.93 7.46
N ILE A 519 15.16 -33.96 8.73
CA ILE A 519 16.18 -33.07 9.30
C ILE A 519 17.25 -33.88 10.03
N ALA A 520 18.51 -33.48 9.88
CA ALA A 520 19.61 -33.85 10.76
C ALA A 520 20.04 -32.61 11.58
N LEU A 521 20.14 -32.78 12.89
CA LEU A 521 20.52 -31.70 13.81
C LEU A 521 22.01 -31.34 13.68
N PRO A 522 22.42 -30.14 14.11
CA PRO A 522 23.84 -29.76 14.19
C PRO A 522 24.68 -30.79 14.96
N ASP A 523 25.75 -31.30 14.33
CA ASP A 523 26.65 -32.28 14.93
C ASP A 523 27.63 -31.63 15.91
N VAL A 524 27.08 -31.19 17.05
CA VAL A 524 27.82 -30.53 18.12
C VAL A 524 27.21 -30.88 19.47
N THR A 525 28.05 -31.08 20.48
CA THR A 525 27.61 -31.45 21.84
C THR A 525 28.39 -30.73 22.93
N GLY A 526 27.90 -30.87 24.17
CA GLY A 526 28.56 -30.37 25.36
C GLY A 526 28.80 -28.87 25.29
N ALA A 527 29.95 -28.41 25.78
CA ALA A 527 30.30 -27.00 25.76
C ALA A 527 30.43 -26.41 24.35
N GLY A 528 30.61 -27.24 23.32
CA GLY A 528 30.63 -26.81 21.92
C GLY A 528 29.25 -26.40 21.41
N ALA A 529 28.19 -26.99 21.96
CA ALA A 529 26.81 -26.79 21.52
C ALA A 529 26.06 -25.74 22.34
N ALA A 530 26.69 -25.17 23.37
CA ALA A 530 26.04 -24.22 24.27
C ALA A 530 25.44 -23.03 23.49
N GLY A 531 24.13 -22.85 23.62
CA GLY A 531 23.35 -21.84 22.91
C GLY A 531 22.78 -22.26 21.55
N TYR A 532 23.13 -23.41 20.97
CA TYR A 532 22.49 -23.86 19.72
C TYR A 532 21.01 -24.11 19.91
N TRP A 533 20.17 -23.58 19.03
CA TRP A 533 18.73 -23.79 19.02
C TRP A 533 18.19 -23.98 17.58
N PRO A 534 18.37 -25.17 16.98
CA PRO A 534 17.71 -25.53 15.73
C PRO A 534 16.19 -25.68 15.91
N ALA A 535 15.43 -25.17 14.95
CA ALA A 535 13.96 -25.24 14.95
C ALA A 535 13.37 -25.46 13.55
N PHE A 536 12.32 -26.27 13.51
CA PHE A 536 11.38 -26.43 12.40
C PHE A 536 9.97 -26.26 12.95
N TRP A 537 9.30 -25.22 12.49
CA TRP A 537 8.07 -24.74 13.12
C TRP A 537 7.19 -24.02 12.11
N THR A 538 5.99 -23.69 12.55
CA THR A 538 5.00 -23.04 11.71
C THR A 538 4.36 -21.88 12.46
N LEU A 539 4.09 -20.83 11.70
CA LEU A 539 3.34 -19.68 12.15
C LEU A 539 2.17 -19.44 11.21
N GLU A 540 1.24 -18.66 11.70
CA GLU A 540 -0.05 -18.50 11.07
C GLU A 540 -0.08 -17.23 10.23
N ALA A 541 -0.67 -17.30 9.04
CA ALA A 541 -0.63 -16.24 8.02
C ALA A 541 -0.93 -14.83 8.55
N PRO A 542 -1.90 -14.62 9.46
CA PRO A 542 -2.18 -13.29 10.00
C PRO A 542 -0.99 -12.65 10.72
N LEU A 543 0.00 -13.43 11.21
CA LEU A 543 1.19 -12.85 11.83
C LEU A 543 2.01 -12.03 10.82
N ARG A 544 2.01 -12.38 9.53
CA ARG A 544 2.70 -11.58 8.50
C ARG A 544 2.07 -10.19 8.33
N ASP A 545 0.84 -10.00 8.79
CA ASP A 545 0.15 -8.71 8.81
C ASP A 545 0.56 -7.90 10.05
N GLY A 546 1.83 -7.50 10.08
CA GLY A 546 2.38 -6.57 11.07
C GLY A 546 3.18 -7.20 12.22
N TYR A 547 3.40 -8.52 12.20
CA TYR A 547 4.27 -9.25 13.14
C TYR A 547 3.87 -9.06 14.61
N THR A 548 2.56 -8.99 14.86
CA THR A 548 1.96 -8.89 16.20
C THR A 548 0.83 -9.91 16.36
N GLY A 549 0.45 -10.22 17.60
CA GLY A 549 -0.67 -11.13 17.90
C GLY A 549 -0.26 -12.51 18.40
N TRP A 550 1.04 -12.81 18.47
CA TRP A 550 1.54 -13.97 19.23
C TRP A 550 1.15 -13.83 20.72
N PRO A 551 0.74 -14.91 21.42
CA PRO A 551 0.59 -16.31 20.96
C PRO A 551 -0.80 -16.60 20.37
N GLY A 552 -1.71 -15.61 20.38
CA GLY A 552 -3.11 -15.79 20.03
C GLY A 552 -3.37 -16.20 18.58
N VAL A 553 -2.46 -15.90 17.66
CA VAL A 553 -2.52 -16.32 16.25
C VAL A 553 -2.22 -17.80 16.03
N GLY A 554 -1.63 -18.49 17.00
CA GLY A 554 -1.19 -19.88 16.86
C GLY A 554 0.25 -20.03 16.35
N GLU A 555 0.98 -20.94 16.99
CA GLU A 555 2.31 -21.40 16.58
C GLU A 555 2.40 -22.90 16.84
N LEU A 556 2.87 -23.67 15.85
CA LEU A 556 3.09 -25.11 15.99
C LEU A 556 4.57 -25.42 15.73
N ASP A 557 5.32 -25.66 16.80
CA ASP A 557 6.69 -26.14 16.70
C ASP A 557 6.66 -27.64 16.42
N VAL A 558 7.18 -28.01 15.26
CA VAL A 558 7.24 -29.40 14.82
C VAL A 558 8.42 -30.08 15.48
N MET A 559 9.57 -29.41 15.51
CA MET A 559 10.80 -29.87 16.12
C MET A 559 11.63 -28.67 16.61
N GLU A 560 12.03 -28.73 17.87
CA GLU A 560 13.06 -27.89 18.46
C GLU A 560 14.06 -28.76 19.22
N SER A 561 15.31 -28.30 19.25
CA SER A 561 16.34 -28.85 20.14
C SER A 561 17.21 -27.72 20.66
N VAL A 562 17.86 -27.92 21.81
CA VAL A 562 18.77 -26.95 22.39
C VAL A 562 20.05 -27.61 22.89
N ASN A 563 21.14 -26.84 22.92
CA ASN A 563 22.39 -27.20 23.58
C ASN A 563 23.01 -28.54 23.14
N GLY A 564 22.70 -28.99 21.91
CA GLY A 564 23.22 -30.25 21.36
C GLY A 564 22.77 -31.49 22.13
N ARG A 565 21.55 -31.47 22.69
CA ARG A 565 20.94 -32.59 23.40
C ARG A 565 20.55 -33.71 22.43
N ASP A 566 20.54 -34.95 22.94
CA ASP A 566 20.01 -36.13 22.23
C ASP A 566 18.49 -36.25 22.32
N THR A 567 17.82 -35.10 22.41
CA THR A 567 16.38 -34.99 22.54
C THR A 567 15.87 -33.84 21.70
N VAL A 568 14.70 -34.03 21.11
CA VAL A 568 13.89 -32.97 20.50
C VAL A 568 12.59 -32.80 21.28
N PHE A 569 11.92 -31.68 21.09
CA PHE A 569 10.55 -31.48 21.57
C PHE A 569 9.78 -30.66 20.55
N GLY A 570 8.47 -30.58 20.71
CA GLY A 570 7.63 -29.65 19.95
C GLY A 570 6.50 -29.15 20.82
N SER A 571 6.05 -27.94 20.54
CA SER A 571 5.14 -27.15 21.38
C SER A 571 4.06 -26.49 20.52
N MET A 572 2.90 -26.28 21.13
CA MET A 572 1.81 -25.50 20.54
C MET A 572 1.60 -24.28 21.42
N HIS A 573 1.75 -23.09 20.84
CA HIS A 573 1.48 -21.82 21.50
C HIS A 573 0.15 -21.26 21.02
N CYS A 574 -0.65 -20.74 21.96
CA CYS A 574 -2.03 -20.34 21.70
C CYS A 574 -2.61 -19.47 22.83
N GLY A 575 -3.67 -18.72 22.50
CA GLY A 575 -4.41 -17.96 23.50
C GLY A 575 -3.73 -16.66 23.91
N VAL A 576 -3.33 -16.54 25.18
CA VAL A 576 -2.80 -15.30 25.76
C VAL A 576 -1.52 -15.56 26.55
N PRO A 577 -0.59 -14.58 26.65
CA PRO A 577 0.70 -14.77 27.30
C PRO A 577 0.65 -15.16 28.78
N ASP A 578 -0.40 -14.76 29.52
CA ASP A 578 -0.52 -15.01 30.96
C ASP A 578 -1.87 -15.64 31.30
N GLY A 579 -1.85 -16.84 31.89
CA GLY A 579 -3.05 -17.52 32.39
C GLY A 579 -3.98 -18.11 31.31
N GLY A 580 -3.53 -18.17 30.06
CA GLY A 580 -4.25 -18.78 28.95
C GLY A 580 -4.34 -20.32 29.04
N PRO A 581 -5.12 -20.95 28.15
CA PRO A 581 -5.24 -22.41 28.11
C PRO A 581 -3.94 -23.10 27.69
N CYS A 582 -3.03 -22.36 27.05
CA CYS A 582 -1.70 -22.78 26.68
C CYS A 582 -0.74 -22.10 27.66
N PRO A 583 0.11 -22.84 28.40
CA PRO A 583 0.95 -22.27 29.45
C PRO A 583 2.16 -21.56 28.83
N GLU A 584 1.96 -20.31 28.44
CA GLU A 584 2.99 -19.50 27.81
C GLU A 584 4.07 -19.04 28.80
N PRO A 585 5.33 -18.86 28.37
CA PRO A 585 5.85 -19.06 27.00
C PRO A 585 6.31 -20.51 26.72
N VAL A 586 5.92 -21.50 27.54
CA VAL A 586 6.34 -22.90 27.38
C VAL A 586 5.46 -23.64 26.35
N GLY A 587 4.20 -23.25 26.23
CA GLY A 587 3.23 -23.87 25.34
C GLY A 587 2.86 -25.31 25.76
N LEU A 588 2.03 -25.96 24.93
CA LEU A 588 1.57 -27.34 25.17
C LEU A 588 2.58 -28.38 24.69
N THR A 589 3.78 -28.37 25.28
CA THR A 589 4.94 -29.17 24.88
C THR A 589 4.74 -30.70 24.94
N SER A 590 5.43 -31.43 24.06
CA SER A 590 5.62 -32.89 24.15
C SER A 590 6.54 -33.31 25.28
N GLY A 591 7.37 -32.39 25.79
CA GLY A 591 8.57 -32.76 26.54
C GLY A 591 9.62 -33.44 25.64
N PRO A 592 10.81 -33.69 26.19
CA PRO A 592 11.95 -34.22 25.44
C PRO A 592 11.70 -35.65 24.94
N GLN A 593 11.94 -35.87 23.65
CA GLN A 593 11.84 -37.16 22.97
C GLN A 593 13.22 -37.65 22.55
N PRO A 594 13.69 -38.82 23.00
CA PRO A 594 15.01 -39.33 22.64
C PRO A 594 15.03 -39.94 21.23
N CYS A 595 16.16 -39.79 20.53
CA CYS A 595 16.50 -40.60 19.35
C CYS A 595 18.02 -40.78 19.28
N PRO A 596 18.52 -41.99 18.98
CA PRO A 596 19.93 -42.33 19.14
C PRO A 596 20.89 -41.70 18.12
N ASP A 597 20.42 -41.09 17.02
CA ASP A 597 21.24 -40.68 15.87
C ASP A 597 20.84 -39.34 15.21
N TYR A 598 20.12 -38.46 15.92
CA TYR A 598 19.59 -37.18 15.43
C TYR A 598 20.58 -36.29 14.64
N ARG A 599 21.88 -36.40 14.95
CA ARG A 599 22.95 -35.57 14.38
C ARG A 599 23.62 -36.20 13.18
N THR A 600 23.54 -37.52 13.05
CA THR A 600 24.26 -38.29 12.01
C THR A 600 23.35 -38.82 10.91
N ALA A 601 22.04 -38.83 11.12
CA ALA A 601 21.04 -39.27 10.14
C ALA A 601 19.92 -38.24 10.00
N PHE A 602 19.19 -38.31 8.87
CA PHE A 602 17.99 -37.52 8.66
C PHE A 602 16.79 -38.25 9.26
N HIS A 603 15.99 -37.52 10.05
CA HIS A 603 14.80 -38.04 10.71
C HIS A 603 13.57 -37.24 10.25
N PRO A 604 12.43 -37.88 9.93
CA PRO A 604 11.20 -37.17 9.61
C PRO A 604 10.50 -36.69 10.89
N TYR A 605 10.29 -35.37 10.95
CA TYR A 605 9.50 -34.68 11.95
C TYR A 605 8.24 -34.14 11.28
N ALA A 606 7.06 -34.44 11.83
CA ALA A 606 5.82 -33.96 11.24
C ALA A 606 4.82 -33.45 12.26
N VAL A 607 4.01 -32.49 11.82
CA VAL A 607 2.78 -32.09 12.52
C VAL A 607 1.60 -32.34 11.59
N GLU A 608 0.51 -32.87 12.14
CA GLU A 608 -0.77 -32.98 11.48
C GLU A 608 -1.83 -32.15 12.21
N VAL A 609 -2.54 -31.32 11.46
CA VAL A 609 -3.72 -30.59 11.91
C VAL A 609 -4.93 -31.28 11.30
N ASP A 610 -5.74 -31.91 12.13
CA ASP A 610 -6.93 -32.67 11.74
C ASP A 610 -8.17 -31.89 12.18
N LEU A 611 -8.95 -31.39 11.23
CA LEU A 611 -10.15 -30.59 11.49
C LEU A 611 -11.44 -31.42 11.33
N THR A 612 -11.35 -32.74 11.52
CA THR A 612 -12.54 -33.61 11.49
C THR A 612 -13.56 -33.15 12.54
N PRO A 613 -14.82 -32.83 12.16
CA PRO A 613 -15.80 -32.28 13.08
C PRO A 613 -16.05 -33.21 14.28
N GLY A 614 -15.94 -32.66 15.49
CA GLY A 614 -16.12 -33.40 16.74
C GLY A 614 -14.90 -34.21 17.20
N ALA A 615 -13.80 -34.21 16.44
CA ALA A 615 -12.55 -34.87 16.79
C ALA A 615 -11.32 -34.05 16.37
N GLU A 616 -11.44 -32.71 16.37
CA GLU A 616 -10.37 -31.83 15.93
C GLU A 616 -9.13 -31.91 16.85
N GLU A 617 -7.96 -32.04 16.24
CA GLU A 617 -6.70 -32.21 16.98
C GLU A 617 -5.45 -31.85 16.19
N VAL A 618 -4.37 -31.57 16.92
CA VAL A 618 -3.00 -31.45 16.42
C VAL A 618 -2.18 -32.62 16.93
N ARG A 619 -1.55 -33.36 16.01
CA ARG A 619 -0.69 -34.52 16.31
C ARG A 619 0.73 -34.25 15.86
N ARG A 620 1.72 -34.51 16.71
CA ARG A 620 3.14 -34.44 16.35
C ARG A 620 3.73 -35.83 16.22
N TYR A 621 4.59 -35.99 15.22
CA TYR A 621 5.20 -37.24 14.83
C TYR A 621 6.71 -37.12 14.79
N LEU A 622 7.36 -38.18 15.27
CA LEU A 622 8.77 -38.46 15.09
C LEU A 622 8.87 -39.88 14.55
N GLU A 623 9.58 -40.07 13.43
CA GLU A 623 9.70 -41.40 12.80
C GLU A 623 8.34 -42.05 12.51
N GLY A 624 7.36 -41.23 12.10
CA GLY A 624 5.98 -41.67 11.86
C GLY A 624 5.19 -42.08 13.11
N ARG A 625 5.75 -41.96 14.31
CA ARG A 625 5.06 -42.26 15.59
C ARG A 625 4.54 -40.99 16.25
N VAL A 626 3.27 -40.99 16.64
CA VAL A 626 2.69 -39.88 17.42
C VAL A 626 3.31 -39.85 18.80
N HIS A 627 3.96 -38.74 19.16
CA HIS A 627 4.51 -38.53 20.52
C HIS A 627 3.76 -37.45 21.30
N ARG A 628 2.95 -36.62 20.63
CA ARG A 628 2.10 -35.62 21.29
C ARG A 628 0.80 -35.40 20.53
N ARG A 629 -0.28 -35.24 21.29
CA ARG A 629 -1.63 -34.95 20.81
C ARG A 629 -2.23 -33.81 21.62
N VAL A 630 -2.76 -32.80 20.94
CA VAL A 630 -3.52 -31.70 21.53
C VAL A 630 -4.89 -31.67 20.86
N THR A 631 -5.94 -31.79 21.66
CA THR A 631 -7.34 -31.87 21.19
C THR A 631 -8.06 -30.56 21.45
N ALA A 632 -9.05 -30.24 20.60
CA ALA A 632 -9.79 -28.99 20.67
C ALA A 632 -10.53 -28.76 21.98
N ASP A 633 -10.91 -29.82 22.69
CA ASP A 633 -11.61 -29.78 23.99
C ASP A 633 -10.75 -29.23 25.15
N ARG A 634 -9.45 -29.03 24.96
CA ARG A 634 -8.58 -28.41 25.95
C ARG A 634 -8.75 -26.90 26.10
N MET A 635 -9.41 -26.25 25.15
CA MET A 635 -9.60 -24.81 25.13
C MET A 635 -10.96 -24.42 24.56
N ASP A 636 -11.33 -23.14 24.71
CA ASP A 636 -12.55 -22.66 24.11
C ASP A 636 -12.47 -22.66 22.57
N SER A 637 -13.63 -22.78 21.92
CA SER A 637 -13.70 -22.88 20.45
C SER A 637 -13.09 -21.68 19.73
N ALA A 638 -13.13 -20.48 20.32
CA ALA A 638 -12.57 -19.30 19.68
C ALA A 638 -11.04 -19.33 19.72
N THR A 639 -10.45 -19.76 20.84
CA THR A 639 -8.99 -19.95 20.95
C THR A 639 -8.50 -21.04 20.03
N TRP A 640 -9.21 -22.18 19.93
CA TRP A 640 -8.85 -23.25 19.00
C TRP A 640 -8.91 -22.79 17.54
N LYS A 641 -10.00 -22.14 17.13
CA LYS A 641 -10.14 -21.63 15.76
C LYS A 641 -9.07 -20.61 15.38
N ARG A 642 -8.73 -19.71 16.31
CA ARG A 642 -7.66 -18.73 16.12
C ARG A 642 -6.25 -19.34 16.12
N ALA A 643 -6.10 -20.61 16.50
CA ALA A 643 -4.79 -21.24 16.56
C ALA A 643 -4.53 -22.19 15.38
N VAL A 644 -5.57 -22.69 14.69
CA VAL A 644 -5.41 -23.73 13.64
C VAL A 644 -6.41 -23.66 12.46
N HIS A 645 -7.40 -22.75 12.44
CA HIS A 645 -8.40 -22.65 11.34
C HIS A 645 -8.04 -21.57 10.29
N HIS A 646 -6.76 -21.42 9.98
CA HIS A 646 -6.27 -20.51 8.93
C HIS A 646 -5.06 -21.11 8.21
N GLY A 647 -4.48 -20.34 7.28
CA GLY A 647 -3.31 -20.79 6.52
C GLY A 647 -2.04 -20.66 7.33
N LEU A 648 -1.25 -21.73 7.33
CA LEU A 648 0.06 -21.81 7.94
C LEU A 648 1.16 -21.44 6.94
N PHE A 649 2.29 -20.95 7.45
CA PHE A 649 3.57 -20.94 6.77
C PHE A 649 4.64 -21.61 7.63
N LEU A 650 5.67 -22.14 6.98
CA LEU A 650 6.73 -22.93 7.60
C LEU A 650 7.99 -22.09 7.76
N ILE A 651 8.74 -22.35 8.83
CA ILE A 651 9.99 -21.67 9.18
C ILE A 651 11.06 -22.71 9.53
N LEU A 652 12.27 -22.47 9.04
CA LEU A 652 13.48 -23.22 9.37
C LEU A 652 14.56 -22.24 9.84
N ASN A 653 15.14 -22.48 11.02
CA ASN A 653 16.24 -21.67 11.51
C ASN A 653 17.15 -22.44 12.47
N VAL A 654 18.32 -21.84 12.75
CA VAL A 654 19.15 -22.21 13.90
C VAL A 654 19.46 -20.94 14.68
N ALA A 655 18.72 -20.70 15.76
CA ALA A 655 19.01 -19.59 16.67
C ALA A 655 20.25 -19.87 17.53
N VAL A 656 20.87 -18.82 18.06
CA VAL A 656 22.07 -18.89 18.90
C VAL A 656 21.84 -18.07 20.18
N GLY A 657 21.76 -18.76 21.31
CA GLY A 657 21.47 -18.18 22.62
C GLY A 657 19.98 -18.00 22.86
N GLY A 658 19.63 -17.04 23.72
CA GLY A 658 18.24 -16.76 24.09
C GLY A 658 17.73 -17.55 25.28
N LYS A 659 16.49 -17.26 25.67
CA LYS A 659 15.89 -17.72 26.93
C LYS A 659 15.76 -19.25 27.01
N LEU A 660 15.53 -19.94 25.89
CA LEU A 660 15.28 -21.38 25.90
C LEU A 660 16.58 -22.19 26.16
N PRO A 661 17.70 -21.99 25.43
CA PRO A 661 18.98 -22.59 25.81
C PRO A 661 19.43 -22.23 27.24
N GLN A 662 19.18 -21.00 27.69
CA GLN A 662 19.54 -20.55 29.05
C GLN A 662 18.74 -21.25 30.14
N ALA A 663 17.41 -21.37 29.97
CA ALA A 663 16.54 -22.13 30.88
C ALA A 663 16.96 -23.60 30.97
N ASP A 664 17.59 -24.07 29.90
CA ASP A 664 18.11 -25.42 29.75
C ASP A 664 19.53 -25.63 30.34
N GLY A 665 20.14 -24.57 30.87
CA GLY A 665 21.36 -24.62 31.67
C GLY A 665 22.67 -24.33 30.91
N ALA A 666 22.60 -23.83 29.68
CA ALA A 666 23.80 -23.39 28.95
C ALA A 666 23.55 -22.11 28.13
N ASP A 667 24.59 -21.30 27.97
CA ASP A 667 24.54 -20.06 27.20
C ASP A 667 25.74 -19.99 26.25
N VAL A 668 25.61 -19.14 25.24
CA VAL A 668 26.66 -18.93 24.22
C VAL A 668 27.95 -18.48 24.91
N GLY A 669 29.06 -19.11 24.55
CA GLY A 669 30.35 -18.77 25.14
C GLY A 669 31.54 -18.98 24.19
N PRO A 670 32.77 -18.71 24.67
CA PRO A 670 33.98 -18.86 23.86
C PRO A 670 34.19 -20.29 23.32
N LYS A 671 33.67 -21.29 24.04
CA LYS A 671 33.73 -22.71 23.68
C LYS A 671 32.66 -23.14 22.67
N THR A 672 31.62 -22.34 22.46
CA THR A 672 30.59 -22.61 21.45
C THR A 672 31.25 -22.67 20.08
N GLN A 673 31.08 -23.79 19.39
CA GLN A 673 31.71 -24.06 18.09
C GLN A 673 30.80 -23.55 16.98
N PRO A 674 31.20 -22.56 16.16
CA PRO A 674 30.45 -22.18 14.97
C PRO A 674 30.63 -23.22 13.85
N GLY A 675 29.83 -23.11 12.80
CA GLY A 675 29.99 -23.83 11.55
C GLY A 675 29.28 -25.17 11.48
N GLN A 676 28.44 -25.50 12.47
CA GLN A 676 27.76 -26.80 12.55
C GLN A 676 26.34 -26.66 12.00
N PRO A 677 26.04 -27.21 10.80
CA PRO A 677 24.77 -26.96 10.12
C PRO A 677 23.62 -27.79 10.71
N MET A 678 22.42 -27.21 10.77
CA MET A 678 21.21 -28.02 10.64
C MET A 678 21.04 -28.37 9.17
N ARG A 679 20.85 -29.66 8.86
CA ARG A 679 20.70 -30.14 7.48
C ARG A 679 19.25 -30.57 7.25
N VAL A 680 18.66 -30.17 6.15
CA VAL A 680 17.28 -30.50 5.79
C VAL A 680 17.28 -31.16 4.41
N ASP A 681 16.92 -32.44 4.36
CA ASP A 681 16.87 -33.23 3.11
C ASP A 681 15.67 -32.80 2.27
N HIS A 682 14.48 -32.73 2.88
CA HIS A 682 13.30 -32.22 2.20
C HIS A 682 12.25 -31.67 3.17
N VAL A 683 11.37 -30.84 2.62
CA VAL A 683 10.13 -30.39 3.26
C VAL A 683 8.95 -30.80 2.39
N THR A 684 7.90 -31.32 3.00
CA THR A 684 6.64 -31.66 2.33
C THR A 684 5.44 -31.10 3.07
N VAL A 685 4.44 -30.69 2.30
CA VAL A 685 3.11 -30.36 2.81
C VAL A 685 2.10 -31.18 2.04
N SER A 686 1.21 -31.87 2.75
CA SER A 686 0.16 -32.69 2.15
C SER A 686 -1.17 -32.48 2.85
N ALA A 687 -2.26 -32.60 2.12
CA ALA A 687 -3.61 -32.51 2.64
C ALA A 687 -4.41 -33.78 2.33
N ARG A 688 -5.30 -34.16 3.23
CA ARG A 688 -6.22 -35.29 3.05
C ARG A 688 -7.64 -34.80 3.20
N GLU A 689 -8.47 -35.08 2.21
CA GLU A 689 -9.91 -34.79 2.29
C GLU A 689 -10.61 -35.72 3.29
N ARG A 690 -11.78 -35.30 3.76
CA ARG A 690 -12.63 -36.11 4.64
C ARG A 690 -12.96 -37.44 3.95
N ARG A 691 -12.58 -38.56 4.57
CA ARG A 691 -13.15 -39.87 4.18
C ARG A 691 -14.60 -39.91 4.67
N GLY A 692 -15.53 -40.19 3.74
CA GLY A 692 -16.97 -40.25 3.97
C GLY A 692 -17.39 -41.24 5.05
#